data_AF-A0A9Q8VD84-F1
#
_entry.id   AF-A0A9Q8VD84-F1
#
_cell.length_a   1.000
_cell.length_b   1.000
_cell.length_c   1.000
_cell.angle_alpha   90.00
_cell.angle_beta   90.00
_cell.angle_gamma   90.00
#
_symmetry.space_group_name_H-M   'P 1'
#
loop_
_entity.id
_entity.type
_entity.pdbx_description
1 polymer ?
#
loop_
_entity_poly.entity_id
_entity_poly.type
_entity_poly.pdbx_seq_one_letter_code
_entity_poly.pdbx_strand_id
1 'polypeptide(L)'
;MPSLDIIDHSPHQPDPSPPIPTASNLVLIDNYDSFTWNIYQYLVLEGATVHVFRNDQISVEELIHKNPTQLIISPGPGHPTTDSGISRDAIRHFAGKIPIFGVCMGLQCMFDVYGGDVNSAGEWLHGKTSPLTHDSKGVFAGLDQGLPVTRYHSLAGTHVTLPECLEVTSWVANPDGSPGIIQGIRHKEYAMEGVQFHPESILTAHGRKMIRNFLHMQGGTWEENSLLQKASVEIASTATQDKPKSNNILQRIYASRKAAIAIQKEIPSQRMADLQAAYDLNAAPPLIPFVNRLRQTPFDVALMAEIKRGSPSKGIFALEINAPTQARKYALAGASVISVLTEPEWFKGSIEDLRAVRQVLDGMPNRPAILRKEFIFDEYQILEARLAGADTVLLIVKMLDQALLERLYKYSLSLGMEPLVEVQNVEEMTTAVQLGSKVIGVNNRNLESFEVDLNTTGRLRSMVPENTLICALSGINTYQDVLMNKRDGVNAVLVGEAIMRAPDASVFISELCSGSKPPVEKQATTQLRVKICGTRSVEGAQQAMSDKADFVGICLVPSAKRCISHETAMAISKAIHSAPESLQPQGDQQVSAAGATDYFAAAGARLDGSRTRLVGIFQNQPLSEVLEKQRLYNLDLVQLHGDEPIEWAKLIPVPVIRCFKPGQVGLGLRGYHTVPLLDSGAGSGKLLDVSSVKAALERDPDLRVFLAGGLNPENVAEAVNALGSLGSRVLGVDVSSGVEEGGKQSMARISAFIKAAKSIR
;
A
#
# COMPACT_ATOMS: atom_id res chain seq x y z
N MET A 1 15.93 4.62 -31.47
CA MET A 1 14.79 5.50 -31.76
C MET A 1 14.29 6.02 -30.42
N PRO A 2 14.09 7.33 -30.22
CA PRO A 2 13.40 7.80 -29.02
C PRO A 2 12.00 7.16 -29.02
N SER A 3 11.56 6.66 -27.85
CA SER A 3 10.20 6.14 -27.70
C SER A 3 9.23 7.23 -28.14
N LEU A 4 8.42 6.96 -29.17
CA LEU A 4 7.19 7.72 -29.35
C LEU A 4 6.36 7.39 -28.12
N ASP A 5 6.25 8.34 -27.19
CA ASP A 5 5.46 8.18 -25.98
C ASP A 5 4.04 7.80 -26.37
N ILE A 6 3.66 6.55 -26.09
CA ILE A 6 2.29 6.08 -26.25
C ILE A 6 1.50 6.74 -25.12
N ILE A 7 0.71 7.76 -25.45
CA ILE A 7 -0.16 8.44 -24.49
C ILE A 7 -1.44 7.62 -24.34
N ASP A 8 -1.65 7.12 -23.13
CA ASP A 8 -2.88 6.45 -22.72
C ASP A 8 -3.97 7.49 -22.43
N HIS A 9 -5.06 7.43 -23.20
CA HIS A 9 -6.25 8.28 -23.06
C HIS A 9 -7.43 7.52 -22.43
N SER A 10 -7.24 6.30 -21.91
CA SER A 10 -8.28 5.59 -21.18
C SER A 10 -8.68 6.36 -19.92
N PRO A 11 -9.95 6.27 -19.53
CA PRO A 11 -10.37 6.89 -18.29
C PRO A 11 -9.79 6.12 -17.10
N HIS A 12 -8.87 6.76 -16.37
CA HIS A 12 -8.31 6.22 -15.13
C HIS A 12 -9.24 6.50 -13.95
N GLN A 13 -9.98 5.50 -13.47
CA GLN A 13 -10.94 5.61 -12.35
C GLN A 13 -11.98 6.74 -12.53
N PRO A 14 -12.71 6.77 -13.65
CA PRO A 14 -13.70 7.81 -13.91
C PRO A 14 -14.90 7.67 -12.96
N ASP A 15 -15.23 8.74 -12.26
CA ASP A 15 -16.56 8.87 -11.65
C ASP A 15 -17.62 8.90 -12.77
N PRO A 16 -18.73 8.17 -12.64
CA PRO A 16 -19.83 8.30 -13.59
C PRO A 16 -20.41 9.71 -13.49
N SER A 17 -20.54 10.36 -14.65
CA SER A 17 -21.28 11.61 -14.79
C SER A 17 -22.73 11.39 -14.29
N PRO A 18 -23.37 12.43 -13.70
CA PRO A 18 -24.78 12.35 -13.35
C PRO A 18 -25.64 11.88 -14.53
N PRO A 19 -26.76 11.17 -14.28
CA PRO A 19 -27.63 10.72 -15.34
C PRO A 19 -28.04 11.87 -16.28
N ILE A 20 -27.86 11.68 -17.58
CA ILE A 20 -28.25 12.67 -18.59
C ILE A 20 -29.70 12.39 -18.98
N PRO A 21 -30.65 13.34 -18.76
CA PRO A 21 -32.07 13.11 -19.04
C PRO A 21 -32.37 12.71 -20.50
N THR A 22 -31.57 13.21 -21.44
CA THR A 22 -31.71 12.96 -22.88
C THR A 22 -31.30 11.54 -23.29
N ALA A 23 -30.52 10.87 -22.45
CA ALA A 23 -30.00 9.52 -22.64
C ALA A 23 -30.54 8.54 -21.59
N SER A 24 -31.80 8.73 -21.16
CA SER A 24 -32.44 7.90 -20.13
C SER A 24 -32.84 6.50 -20.60
N ASN A 25 -32.84 6.24 -21.91
CA ASN A 25 -33.14 4.94 -22.50
C ASN A 25 -32.42 4.78 -23.86
N LEU A 26 -31.09 4.75 -23.81
CA LEU A 26 -30.23 4.61 -24.98
C LEU A 26 -30.14 3.14 -25.40
N VAL A 27 -30.31 2.85 -26.68
CA VAL A 27 -30.08 1.52 -27.25
C VAL A 27 -28.73 1.45 -27.94
N LEU A 28 -27.93 0.42 -27.60
CA LEU A 28 -26.70 0.05 -28.29
C LEU A 28 -26.89 -1.27 -29.03
N ILE A 29 -26.80 -1.26 -30.36
CA ILE A 29 -26.76 -2.48 -31.17
C ILE A 29 -25.31 -2.96 -31.27
N ASP A 30 -25.05 -4.15 -30.73
CA ASP A 30 -23.75 -4.82 -30.74
C ASP A 30 -23.59 -5.68 -32.01
N ASN A 31 -22.65 -5.27 -32.87
CA ASN A 31 -22.23 -5.98 -34.07
C ASN A 31 -21.03 -6.91 -33.83
N TYR A 32 -20.85 -7.41 -32.59
CA TYR A 32 -19.84 -8.42 -32.20
C TYR A 32 -18.37 -7.97 -32.33
N ASP A 33 -18.09 -6.69 -32.10
CA ASP A 33 -16.72 -6.21 -32.00
C ASP A 33 -16.15 -6.35 -30.58
N SER A 34 -14.84 -6.62 -30.50
CA SER A 34 -14.14 -6.77 -29.20
C SER A 34 -14.13 -5.48 -28.36
N PHE A 35 -14.37 -4.32 -28.97
CA PHE A 35 -14.38 -3.01 -28.31
C PHE A 35 -15.78 -2.48 -27.98
N THR A 36 -16.87 -3.20 -28.31
CA THR A 36 -18.24 -2.76 -27.95
C THR A 36 -18.41 -2.50 -26.44
N TRP A 37 -17.72 -3.28 -25.61
CA TRP A 37 -17.73 -3.08 -24.15
C TRP A 37 -17.17 -1.71 -23.73
N ASN A 38 -16.15 -1.19 -24.43
CA ASN A 38 -15.57 0.11 -24.11
C ASN A 38 -16.52 1.26 -24.47
N ILE A 39 -17.29 1.11 -25.56
CA ILE A 39 -18.38 2.04 -25.91
C ILE A 39 -19.43 2.03 -24.80
N TYR A 40 -19.92 0.84 -24.41
CA TYR A 40 -20.87 0.70 -23.30
C TYR A 40 -20.35 1.38 -22.02
N GLN A 41 -19.09 1.14 -21.68
CA GLN A 41 -18.44 1.74 -20.53
C GLN A 41 -18.44 3.27 -20.63
N TYR A 42 -18.04 3.85 -21.76
CA TYR A 42 -18.01 5.30 -21.94
C TYR A 42 -19.41 5.92 -21.83
N LEU A 43 -20.43 5.26 -22.38
CA LEU A 43 -21.82 5.73 -22.29
C LEU A 43 -22.33 5.77 -20.85
N VAL A 44 -22.11 4.70 -20.08
CA VAL A 44 -22.51 4.63 -18.66
C VAL A 44 -21.73 5.65 -17.84
N LEU A 45 -20.43 5.81 -18.11
CA LEU A 45 -19.60 6.80 -17.44
C LEU A 45 -19.95 8.24 -17.79
N GLU A 46 -20.58 8.49 -18.93
CA GLU A 46 -21.13 9.80 -19.28
C GLU A 46 -22.59 9.97 -18.84
N GLY A 47 -23.16 9.02 -18.10
CA GLY A 47 -24.48 9.17 -17.47
C GLY A 47 -25.65 8.67 -18.32
N ALA A 48 -25.42 7.88 -19.37
CA ALA A 48 -26.49 7.22 -20.12
C ALA A 48 -27.01 5.96 -19.41
N THR A 49 -28.31 5.70 -19.54
CA THR A 49 -28.90 4.39 -19.24
C THR A 49 -28.95 3.58 -20.52
N VAL A 50 -28.14 2.52 -20.62
CA VAL A 50 -27.87 1.81 -21.88
C VAL A 50 -28.48 0.41 -21.88
N HIS A 51 -29.21 0.09 -22.95
CA HIS A 51 -29.71 -1.25 -23.24
C HIS A 51 -29.00 -1.82 -24.46
N VAL A 52 -28.30 -2.94 -24.27
CA VAL A 52 -27.48 -3.56 -25.32
C VAL A 52 -28.23 -4.74 -25.94
N PHE A 53 -28.32 -4.77 -27.27
CA PHE A 53 -28.87 -5.89 -28.01
C PHE A 53 -27.91 -6.28 -29.12
N ARG A 54 -27.69 -7.58 -29.31
CA ARG A 54 -26.90 -8.07 -30.45
C ARG A 54 -27.69 -7.92 -31.74
N ASN A 55 -27.00 -7.66 -32.84
CA ASN A 55 -27.60 -7.32 -34.14
C ASN A 55 -28.48 -8.40 -34.76
N ASP A 56 -28.49 -9.62 -34.21
CA ASP A 56 -29.27 -10.79 -34.64
C ASP A 56 -30.20 -11.34 -33.53
N GLN A 57 -30.25 -10.70 -32.35
CA GLN A 57 -31.01 -11.16 -31.18
C GLN A 57 -32.22 -10.27 -30.84
N ILE A 58 -32.54 -9.29 -31.68
CA ILE A 58 -33.71 -8.42 -31.55
C ILE A 58 -34.22 -8.03 -32.94
N SER A 59 -35.55 -7.91 -33.11
CA SER A 59 -36.12 -7.34 -34.34
C SER A 59 -36.27 -5.83 -34.28
N VAL A 60 -36.45 -5.17 -35.43
CA VAL A 60 -36.74 -3.73 -35.48
C VAL A 60 -38.07 -3.43 -34.79
N GLU A 61 -39.08 -4.28 -34.95
CA GLU A 61 -40.37 -4.15 -34.25
C GLU A 61 -40.19 -4.19 -32.74
N GLU A 62 -39.39 -5.12 -32.21
CA GLU A 62 -39.10 -5.20 -30.78
C GLU A 62 -38.37 -3.95 -30.27
N LEU A 63 -37.44 -3.41 -31.06
CA LEU A 63 -36.76 -2.15 -30.74
C LEU A 63 -37.71 -0.96 -30.68
N ILE A 64 -38.69 -0.86 -31.59
CA ILE A 64 -39.71 0.19 -31.56
C ILE A 64 -40.48 0.15 -30.23
N HIS A 65 -40.87 -1.04 -29.77
CA HIS A 65 -41.60 -1.20 -28.50
C HIS A 65 -40.76 -0.82 -27.27
N LYS A 66 -39.43 -0.76 -27.39
CA LYS A 66 -38.55 -0.31 -26.30
C LYS A 66 -38.48 1.21 -26.16
N ASN A 67 -39.06 1.98 -27.09
CA ASN A 67 -39.07 3.45 -27.07
C ASN A 67 -37.69 4.08 -26.80
N PRO A 68 -36.67 3.76 -27.62
CA PRO A 68 -35.33 4.30 -27.43
C PRO A 68 -35.33 5.83 -27.51
N THR A 69 -34.57 6.49 -26.64
CA THR A 69 -34.34 7.93 -26.75
C THR A 69 -33.25 8.26 -27.75
N GLN A 70 -32.28 7.35 -27.91
CA GLN A 70 -31.10 7.47 -28.76
C GLN A 70 -30.67 6.07 -29.23
N LEU A 71 -30.04 5.99 -30.39
CA LEU A 71 -29.55 4.75 -30.97
C LEU A 71 -28.05 4.83 -31.25
N ILE A 72 -27.29 3.82 -30.83
CA ILE A 72 -25.89 3.66 -31.21
C ILE A 72 -25.70 2.32 -31.93
N ILE A 73 -24.98 2.36 -33.05
CA ILE A 73 -24.56 1.18 -33.79
C ILE A 73 -23.06 0.97 -33.54
N SER A 74 -22.71 -0.13 -32.88
CA SER A 74 -21.33 -0.44 -32.53
C SER A 74 -20.47 -0.78 -33.76
N PRO A 75 -19.14 -0.81 -33.60
CA PRO A 75 -18.24 -1.48 -34.53
C PRO A 75 -18.59 -2.96 -34.67
N GLY A 76 -18.13 -3.57 -35.75
CA GLY A 76 -18.32 -4.98 -36.06
C GLY A 76 -17.37 -5.42 -37.18
N PRO A 77 -17.02 -6.72 -37.25
CA PRO A 77 -16.27 -7.26 -38.36
C PRO A 77 -17.14 -7.38 -39.62
N GLY A 78 -16.50 -7.52 -40.78
CA GLY A 78 -17.18 -7.82 -42.05
C GLY A 78 -17.63 -6.58 -42.82
N HIS A 79 -18.70 -6.72 -43.59
CA HIS A 79 -19.26 -5.68 -44.46
C HIS A 79 -20.70 -5.32 -44.03
N PRO A 80 -21.13 -4.04 -44.09
CA PRO A 80 -22.46 -3.63 -43.64
C PRO A 80 -23.60 -4.42 -44.28
N THR A 81 -23.50 -4.78 -45.56
CA THR A 81 -24.57 -5.51 -46.27
C THR A 81 -24.73 -6.97 -45.86
N THR A 82 -23.70 -7.60 -45.31
CA THR A 82 -23.68 -9.04 -45.00
C THR A 82 -23.68 -9.34 -43.51
N ASP A 83 -23.05 -8.48 -42.69
CA ASP A 83 -22.67 -8.83 -41.31
C ASP A 83 -23.32 -7.93 -40.24
N SER A 84 -24.03 -6.86 -40.64
CA SER A 84 -24.57 -5.87 -39.69
C SER A 84 -25.93 -6.21 -39.07
N GLY A 85 -26.49 -7.38 -39.38
CA GLY A 85 -27.79 -7.82 -38.88
C GLY A 85 -28.87 -6.76 -39.10
N ILE A 86 -29.62 -6.44 -38.04
CA ILE A 86 -30.69 -5.43 -38.09
C ILE A 86 -30.19 -3.97 -38.13
N SER A 87 -28.89 -3.70 -38.04
CA SER A 87 -28.35 -2.34 -37.87
C SER A 87 -28.77 -1.39 -38.99
N ARG A 88 -28.76 -1.84 -40.25
CA ARG A 88 -29.21 -1.04 -41.41
C ARG A 88 -30.70 -0.72 -41.36
N ASP A 89 -31.51 -1.69 -40.96
CA ASP A 89 -32.97 -1.52 -40.87
C ASP A 89 -33.35 -0.64 -39.67
N ALA A 90 -32.62 -0.76 -38.55
CA ALA A 90 -32.76 0.14 -37.42
C ALA A 90 -32.41 1.60 -37.80
N ILE A 91 -31.32 1.82 -38.54
CA ILE A 91 -30.98 3.16 -39.05
C ILE A 91 -32.10 3.71 -39.94
N ARG A 92 -32.59 2.94 -40.91
CA ARG A 92 -33.71 3.35 -41.79
C ARG A 92 -34.96 3.70 -40.99
N HIS A 93 -35.26 2.95 -39.94
CA HIS A 93 -36.45 3.16 -39.15
C HIS A 93 -36.35 4.40 -38.25
N PHE A 94 -35.24 4.58 -37.55
CA PHE A 94 -35.08 5.59 -36.50
C PHE A 94 -34.53 6.93 -36.99
N ALA A 95 -33.98 6.98 -38.21
CA ALA A 95 -33.52 8.23 -38.80
C ALA A 95 -34.68 9.25 -38.89
N GLY A 96 -34.42 10.49 -38.48
CA GLY A 96 -35.45 11.53 -38.41
C GLY A 96 -36.41 11.41 -37.22
N LYS A 97 -36.23 10.42 -36.32
CA LYS A 97 -37.07 10.26 -35.11
C LYS A 97 -36.30 10.44 -33.82
N ILE A 98 -35.07 9.90 -33.75
CA ILE A 98 -34.18 10.00 -32.59
C ILE A 98 -32.74 10.20 -33.06
N PRO A 99 -31.84 10.70 -32.18
CA PRO A 99 -30.43 10.80 -32.51
C PRO A 99 -29.80 9.42 -32.74
N ILE A 100 -28.97 9.31 -33.78
CA ILE A 100 -28.26 8.07 -34.12
C ILE A 100 -26.74 8.33 -34.21
N PHE A 101 -25.94 7.49 -33.54
CA PHE A 101 -24.49 7.52 -33.63
C PHE A 101 -23.91 6.18 -34.10
N GLY A 102 -23.05 6.22 -35.12
CA GLY A 102 -22.41 5.02 -35.69
C GLY A 102 -20.91 5.02 -35.48
N VAL A 103 -20.34 3.90 -35.00
CA VAL A 103 -18.89 3.75 -34.87
C VAL A 103 -18.39 2.64 -35.78
N CYS A 104 -17.37 2.93 -36.60
CA CYS A 104 -16.77 2.01 -37.56
C CYS A 104 -17.82 1.37 -38.49
N MET A 105 -18.19 0.09 -38.26
CA MET A 105 -19.30 -0.57 -38.95
C MET A 105 -20.60 0.25 -38.88
N GLY A 106 -20.86 0.96 -37.77
CA GLY A 106 -22.02 1.83 -37.65
C GLY A 106 -22.02 2.99 -38.66
N LEU A 107 -20.88 3.65 -38.89
CA LEU A 107 -20.73 4.65 -39.95
C LEU A 107 -20.93 4.00 -41.33
N GLN A 108 -20.35 2.82 -41.55
CA GLN A 108 -20.45 2.11 -42.82
C GLN A 108 -21.89 1.73 -43.14
N CYS A 109 -22.68 1.30 -42.14
CA CYS A 109 -24.10 1.05 -42.28
C CYS A 109 -24.87 2.32 -42.67
N MET A 110 -24.54 3.47 -42.07
CA MET A 110 -25.14 4.75 -42.46
C MET A 110 -24.79 5.11 -43.91
N PHE A 111 -23.52 4.96 -44.29
CA PHE A 111 -23.05 5.25 -45.64
C PHE A 111 -23.78 4.39 -46.70
N ASP A 112 -23.88 3.08 -46.44
CA ASP A 112 -24.56 2.12 -47.31
C ASP A 112 -26.09 2.33 -47.38
N VAL A 113 -26.74 2.61 -46.24
CA VAL A 113 -28.21 2.82 -46.20
C VAL A 113 -28.66 3.95 -47.12
N TYR A 114 -27.83 4.98 -47.29
CA TYR A 114 -28.11 6.12 -48.17
C TYR A 114 -27.49 5.98 -49.57
N GLY A 115 -27.03 4.78 -49.94
CA GLY A 115 -26.59 4.45 -51.30
C GLY A 115 -25.12 4.76 -51.60
N GLY A 116 -24.30 4.96 -50.56
CA GLY A 116 -22.86 5.13 -50.72
C GLY A 116 -22.12 3.79 -50.66
N ASP A 117 -21.03 3.67 -51.42
CA ASP A 117 -20.23 2.45 -51.45
C ASP A 117 -19.18 2.43 -50.33
N VAL A 118 -19.11 1.31 -49.62
CA VAL A 118 -18.05 0.99 -48.65
C VAL A 118 -17.04 0.07 -49.33
N ASN A 119 -15.84 0.57 -49.56
CA ASN A 119 -14.78 -0.14 -50.30
C ASN A 119 -13.48 -0.13 -49.51
N SER A 120 -12.46 -0.83 -50.03
CA SER A 120 -11.11 -0.82 -49.45
C SER A 120 -10.61 0.61 -49.25
N ALA A 121 -10.19 0.93 -48.02
CA ALA A 121 -9.66 2.22 -47.62
C ALA A 121 -8.24 2.50 -48.19
N GLY A 122 -7.68 1.58 -48.99
CA GLY A 122 -6.33 1.68 -49.58
C GLY A 122 -5.19 1.40 -48.61
N GLU A 123 -5.46 1.44 -47.31
CA GLU A 123 -4.50 1.20 -46.22
C GLU A 123 -5.08 0.22 -45.19
N TRP A 124 -4.25 -0.72 -44.73
CA TRP A 124 -4.62 -1.71 -43.71
C TRP A 124 -4.08 -1.25 -42.35
N LEU A 125 -4.89 -0.52 -41.58
CA LEU A 125 -4.48 0.09 -40.32
C LEU A 125 -5.27 -0.50 -39.15
N HIS A 126 -4.57 -1.25 -38.29
CA HIS A 126 -5.10 -1.83 -37.06
C HIS A 126 -4.29 -1.31 -35.87
N GLY A 127 -4.93 -0.56 -34.98
CA GLY A 127 -4.32 -0.09 -33.73
C GLY A 127 -3.27 1.02 -33.91
N LYS A 128 -3.36 1.81 -34.98
CA LYS A 128 -2.50 2.97 -35.20
C LYS A 128 -3.29 4.28 -35.10
N THR A 129 -2.63 5.32 -34.62
CA THR A 129 -3.19 6.66 -34.53
C THR A 129 -2.98 7.45 -35.83
N SER A 130 -3.93 8.31 -36.17
CA SER A 130 -3.79 9.32 -37.23
C SER A 130 -4.27 10.68 -36.73
N PRO A 131 -3.68 11.81 -37.18
CA PRO A 131 -4.16 13.13 -36.83
C PRO A 131 -5.49 13.40 -37.55
N LEU A 132 -6.55 13.69 -36.79
CA LEU A 132 -7.88 13.94 -37.32
C LEU A 132 -8.06 15.41 -37.71
N THR A 133 -8.59 15.67 -38.90
CA THR A 133 -9.17 16.96 -39.28
C THR A 133 -10.69 16.87 -39.14
N HIS A 134 -11.35 17.84 -38.51
CA HIS A 134 -12.81 17.82 -38.30
C HIS A 134 -13.47 19.19 -38.40
N ASP A 135 -14.79 19.22 -38.55
CA ASP A 135 -15.59 20.46 -38.70
C ASP A 135 -15.89 21.20 -37.38
N SER A 136 -15.56 20.59 -36.23
CA SER A 136 -15.77 21.11 -34.87
C SER A 136 -17.24 21.29 -34.47
N LYS A 137 -18.14 20.59 -35.17
CA LYS A 137 -19.59 20.57 -34.89
C LYS A 137 -20.01 19.21 -34.36
N GLY A 138 -21.21 19.13 -33.79
CA GLY A 138 -21.79 17.84 -33.37
C GLY A 138 -20.93 17.12 -32.34
N VAL A 139 -20.57 15.86 -32.60
CA VAL A 139 -19.69 15.09 -31.69
C VAL A 139 -18.30 15.72 -31.54
N PHE A 140 -17.85 16.52 -32.51
CA PHE A 140 -16.57 17.23 -32.47
C PHE A 140 -16.63 18.60 -31.77
N ALA A 141 -17.78 18.98 -31.21
CA ALA A 141 -17.94 20.28 -30.56
C ALA A 141 -16.93 20.50 -29.41
N GLY A 142 -16.17 21.59 -29.53
CA GLY A 142 -15.15 22.00 -28.55
C GLY A 142 -13.91 21.11 -28.49
N LEU A 143 -13.63 20.34 -29.54
CA LEU A 143 -12.40 19.55 -29.69
C LEU A 143 -11.33 20.31 -30.48
N ASP A 144 -10.06 20.10 -30.14
CA ASP A 144 -8.93 20.69 -30.85
C ASP A 144 -8.70 19.99 -32.20
N GLN A 145 -8.08 20.67 -33.17
CA GLN A 145 -7.70 20.04 -34.45
C GLN A 145 -6.47 19.13 -34.28
N GLY A 146 -6.32 18.14 -35.17
CA GLY A 146 -5.13 17.29 -35.22
C GLY A 146 -5.09 16.20 -34.13
N LEU A 147 -6.22 15.89 -33.52
CA LEU A 147 -6.31 14.90 -32.43
C LEU A 147 -5.85 13.52 -32.89
N PRO A 148 -5.06 12.79 -32.08
CA PRO A 148 -4.73 11.40 -32.37
C PRO A 148 -5.99 10.54 -32.22
N VAL A 149 -6.39 9.88 -33.31
CA VAL A 149 -7.51 8.93 -33.31
C VAL A 149 -7.08 7.55 -33.79
N THR A 150 -7.59 6.51 -33.14
CA THR A 150 -7.21 5.12 -33.43
C THR A 150 -8.08 4.52 -34.53
N ARG A 151 -7.44 3.91 -35.53
CA ARG A 151 -8.11 3.28 -36.67
C ARG A 151 -7.92 1.75 -36.62
N TYR A 152 -9.02 1.02 -36.90
CA TYR A 152 -9.09 -0.44 -36.97
C TYR A 152 -9.86 -0.92 -38.21
N HIS A 153 -9.64 -0.27 -39.35
CA HIS A 153 -10.44 -0.52 -40.54
C HIS A 153 -9.59 -0.72 -41.78
N SER A 154 -10.05 -1.63 -42.63
CA SER A 154 -9.61 -1.82 -44.01
C SER A 154 -10.66 -1.34 -45.03
N LEU A 155 -11.88 -1.03 -44.57
CA LEU A 155 -12.99 -0.54 -45.37
C LEU A 155 -13.40 0.86 -44.90
N ALA A 156 -13.73 1.74 -45.84
CA ALA A 156 -14.26 3.06 -45.57
C ALA A 156 -15.21 3.51 -46.69
N GLY A 157 -16.09 4.46 -46.38
CA GLY A 157 -16.87 5.14 -47.42
C GLY A 157 -15.96 5.92 -48.38
N THR A 158 -16.33 5.99 -49.65
CA THR A 158 -15.52 6.69 -50.66
C THR A 158 -16.08 8.07 -50.99
N HIS A 159 -15.21 9.04 -51.27
CA HIS A 159 -15.64 10.38 -51.70
C HIS A 159 -16.43 10.37 -53.01
N VAL A 160 -16.17 9.40 -53.89
CA VAL A 160 -16.83 9.28 -55.20
C VAL A 160 -18.30 8.94 -55.06
N THR A 161 -18.65 8.16 -54.04
CA THR A 161 -19.99 7.66 -53.80
C THR A 161 -20.63 8.27 -52.56
N LEU A 162 -20.12 9.42 -52.10
CA LEU A 162 -20.71 10.16 -50.97
C LEU A 162 -22.16 10.54 -51.31
N PRO A 163 -23.17 10.02 -50.58
CA PRO A 163 -24.56 10.35 -50.83
C PRO A 163 -24.83 11.84 -50.64
N GLU A 164 -25.70 12.43 -51.46
CA GLU A 164 -26.01 13.87 -51.40
C GLU A 164 -26.60 14.30 -50.05
N CYS A 165 -27.30 13.41 -49.36
CA CYS A 165 -27.87 13.65 -48.04
C CYS A 165 -26.85 13.58 -46.90
N LEU A 166 -25.61 13.12 -47.16
CA LEU A 166 -24.53 13.05 -46.20
C LEU A 166 -23.49 14.14 -46.48
N GLU A 167 -22.84 14.61 -45.42
CA GLU A 167 -21.67 15.48 -45.49
C GLU A 167 -20.50 14.85 -44.71
N VAL A 168 -19.27 15.08 -45.18
CA VAL A 168 -18.05 14.63 -44.49
C VAL A 168 -17.75 15.60 -43.36
N THR A 169 -17.69 15.09 -42.13
CA THR A 169 -17.42 15.89 -40.92
C THR A 169 -16.00 15.74 -40.40
N SER A 170 -15.30 14.67 -40.77
CA SER A 170 -13.88 14.51 -40.47
C SER A 170 -13.16 13.58 -41.44
N TRP A 171 -11.85 13.77 -41.60
CA TRP A 171 -10.98 12.98 -42.47
C TRP A 171 -9.52 12.97 -41.98
N VAL A 172 -8.74 11.99 -42.45
CA VAL A 172 -7.27 12.02 -42.37
C VAL A 172 -6.76 12.61 -43.68
N ALA A 173 -5.94 13.66 -43.61
CA ALA A 173 -5.37 14.29 -44.82
C ALA A 173 -4.36 13.38 -45.52
N ASN A 174 -4.31 13.47 -46.85
CA ASN A 174 -3.25 12.87 -47.66
C ASN A 174 -1.91 13.60 -47.39
N PRO A 175 -0.76 13.01 -47.78
CA PRO A 175 0.55 13.65 -47.61
C PRO A 175 0.69 15.03 -48.27
N ASP A 176 -0.12 15.32 -49.29
CA ASP A 176 -0.18 16.62 -49.99
C ASP A 176 -1.15 17.63 -49.34
N GLY A 177 -1.78 17.26 -48.21
CA GLY A 177 -2.73 18.10 -47.48
C GLY A 177 -4.16 18.07 -48.01
N SER A 178 -4.44 17.34 -49.11
CA SER A 178 -5.80 17.17 -49.62
C SER A 178 -6.64 16.25 -48.71
N PRO A 179 -7.99 16.35 -48.73
CA PRO A 179 -8.85 15.44 -47.99
C PRO A 179 -8.60 13.97 -48.38
N GLY A 180 -8.15 13.16 -47.42
CA GLY A 180 -7.90 11.74 -47.60
C GLY A 180 -9.07 10.90 -47.09
N ILE A 181 -8.79 9.91 -46.24
CA ILE A 181 -9.78 8.88 -45.87
C ILE A 181 -10.86 9.48 -44.95
N ILE A 182 -12.14 9.33 -45.34
CA ILE A 182 -13.31 9.77 -44.56
C ILE A 182 -13.26 9.12 -43.19
N GLN A 183 -13.28 9.95 -42.14
CA GLN A 183 -13.28 9.53 -40.74
C GLN A 183 -14.57 9.86 -40.01
N GLY A 184 -15.44 10.68 -40.58
CA GLY A 184 -16.75 10.95 -40.01
C GLY A 184 -17.69 11.54 -41.04
N ILE A 185 -18.98 11.28 -40.84
CA ILE A 185 -20.08 11.77 -41.66
C ILE A 185 -21.21 12.28 -40.78
N ARG A 186 -22.07 13.11 -41.37
CA ARG A 186 -23.31 13.59 -40.78
C ARG A 186 -24.40 13.61 -41.85
N HIS A 187 -25.65 13.31 -41.49
CA HIS A 187 -26.78 13.59 -42.38
C HIS A 187 -27.11 15.07 -42.38
N LYS A 188 -27.43 15.68 -43.52
CA LYS A 188 -27.71 17.12 -43.61
C LYS A 188 -29.00 17.59 -42.92
N GLU A 189 -29.82 16.66 -42.45
CA GLU A 189 -31.18 16.92 -41.95
C GLU A 189 -31.44 16.18 -40.63
N TYR A 190 -31.25 14.87 -40.61
CA TYR A 190 -31.44 14.04 -39.42
C TYR A 190 -30.29 14.18 -38.43
N ALA A 191 -30.61 14.13 -37.13
CA ALA A 191 -29.65 14.13 -36.02
C ALA A 191 -28.82 12.83 -35.97
N MET A 192 -28.05 12.59 -37.03
CA MET A 192 -27.31 11.35 -37.28
C MET A 192 -25.87 11.66 -37.65
N GLU A 193 -24.95 11.10 -36.88
CA GLU A 193 -23.50 11.22 -37.09
C GLU A 193 -22.82 9.87 -37.00
N GLY A 194 -21.73 9.69 -37.73
CA GLY A 194 -20.90 8.50 -37.62
C GLY A 194 -19.43 8.85 -37.61
N VAL A 195 -18.62 8.00 -37.00
CA VAL A 195 -17.16 8.05 -37.05
C VAL A 195 -16.58 6.69 -37.46
N GLN A 196 -15.54 6.70 -38.30
CA GLN A 196 -14.90 5.48 -38.81
C GLN A 196 -13.75 5.03 -37.89
N PHE A 197 -13.15 5.95 -37.16
CA PHE A 197 -12.21 5.66 -36.08
C PHE A 197 -12.97 5.24 -34.80
N HIS A 198 -12.22 4.75 -33.81
CA HIS A 198 -12.79 4.24 -32.57
C HIS A 198 -12.62 5.28 -31.43
N PRO A 199 -13.66 6.07 -31.08
CA PRO A 199 -13.60 7.03 -29.97
C PRO A 199 -13.35 6.33 -28.62
N GLU A 200 -13.74 5.07 -28.47
CA GLU A 200 -13.54 4.25 -27.28
C GLU A 200 -12.12 3.69 -27.13
N SER A 201 -11.29 3.81 -28.15
CA SER A 201 -9.92 3.29 -28.12
C SER A 201 -9.04 4.08 -27.15
N ILE A 202 -8.17 3.37 -26.45
CA ILE A 202 -7.22 3.92 -25.47
C ILE A 202 -6.25 4.96 -26.05
N LEU A 203 -5.96 4.91 -27.35
CA LEU A 203 -5.07 5.87 -28.02
C LEU A 203 -5.83 7.01 -28.69
N THR A 204 -7.17 7.05 -28.58
CA THR A 204 -8.00 8.12 -29.12
C THR A 204 -8.18 9.23 -28.08
N ALA A 205 -7.67 10.42 -28.36
CA ALA A 205 -7.86 11.57 -27.49
C ALA A 205 -9.33 12.03 -27.47
N HIS A 206 -9.81 12.42 -26.28
CA HIS A 206 -11.13 13.02 -26.06
C HIS A 206 -12.36 12.21 -26.50
N GLY A 207 -12.24 10.88 -26.67
CA GLY A 207 -13.35 10.02 -27.05
C GLY A 207 -14.59 10.14 -26.15
N ARG A 208 -14.40 10.22 -24.83
CA ARG A 208 -15.49 10.46 -23.86
C ARG A 208 -16.23 11.77 -24.10
N LYS A 209 -15.54 12.83 -24.52
CA LYS A 209 -16.18 14.11 -24.84
C LYS A 209 -17.02 14.01 -26.12
N MET A 210 -16.59 13.23 -27.12
CA MET A 210 -17.40 12.94 -28.31
C MET A 210 -18.69 12.20 -27.94
N ILE A 211 -18.58 11.17 -27.09
CA ILE A 211 -19.74 10.44 -26.57
C ILE A 211 -20.67 11.37 -25.80
N ARG A 212 -20.15 12.19 -24.88
CA ARG A 212 -20.95 13.16 -24.12
C ARG A 212 -21.67 14.15 -25.03
N ASN A 213 -21.00 14.66 -26.06
CA ASN A 213 -21.60 15.58 -27.03
C ASN A 213 -22.80 14.92 -27.74
N PHE A 214 -22.68 13.64 -28.12
CA PHE A 214 -23.81 12.86 -28.66
C PHE A 214 -24.93 12.67 -27.64
N LEU A 215 -24.60 12.30 -26.40
CA LEU A 215 -25.63 12.05 -25.37
C LEU A 215 -26.51 13.28 -25.10
N HIS A 216 -26.01 14.49 -25.29
CA HIS A 216 -26.80 15.73 -25.16
C HIS A 216 -27.67 16.08 -26.39
N MET A 217 -27.63 15.28 -27.47
CA MET A 217 -28.50 15.46 -28.63
C MET A 217 -29.92 14.94 -28.33
N GLN A 218 -30.93 15.60 -28.89
CA GLN A 218 -32.35 15.25 -28.74
C GLN A 218 -33.11 15.57 -30.04
N GLY A 219 -34.24 14.89 -30.26
CA GLY A 219 -35.03 15.07 -31.48
C GLY A 219 -34.47 14.31 -32.67
N GLY A 220 -35.27 14.17 -33.72
CA GLY A 220 -34.94 13.38 -34.90
C GLY A 220 -34.14 14.16 -35.95
N THR A 221 -34.22 15.50 -35.93
CA THR A 221 -33.57 16.40 -36.89
C THR A 221 -32.65 17.41 -36.21
N TRP A 222 -31.70 17.98 -36.97
CA TRP A 222 -30.81 19.03 -36.44
C TRP A 222 -31.57 20.30 -36.04
N GLU A 223 -32.67 20.60 -36.72
CA GLU A 223 -33.55 21.72 -36.40
C GLU A 223 -34.23 21.49 -35.04
N GLU A 224 -34.86 20.32 -34.85
CA GLU A 224 -35.47 19.94 -33.57
C GLU A 224 -34.44 19.93 -32.44
N ASN A 225 -33.27 19.35 -32.67
CA ASN A 225 -32.19 19.34 -31.69
C ASN A 225 -31.77 20.75 -31.27
N SER A 226 -31.63 21.67 -32.24
CA SER A 226 -31.26 23.06 -31.97
C SER A 226 -32.33 23.81 -31.17
N LEU A 227 -33.61 23.55 -31.46
CA LEU A 227 -34.74 24.14 -30.73
C LEU A 227 -34.81 23.61 -29.29
N LEU A 228 -34.69 22.29 -29.10
CA LEU A 228 -34.72 21.65 -27.79
C LEU A 228 -33.53 22.06 -26.91
N GLN A 229 -32.33 22.21 -27.50
CA GLN A 229 -31.16 22.70 -26.79
C GLN A 229 -31.34 24.17 -26.34
N LYS A 230 -31.91 25.04 -27.18
CA LYS A 230 -32.21 26.44 -26.79
C LYS A 230 -33.25 26.52 -25.67
N ALA A 231 -34.33 25.74 -25.76
CA ALA A 231 -35.36 25.66 -24.71
C ALA A 231 -34.79 25.17 -23.37
N SER A 232 -33.86 24.21 -23.41
CA SER A 232 -33.17 23.70 -22.21
C SER A 232 -32.31 24.78 -21.53
N VAL A 233 -31.67 25.66 -22.31
CA VAL A 233 -30.83 26.76 -21.81
C VAL A 233 -31.67 27.92 -21.26
N GLU A 234 -32.85 28.20 -21.83
CA GLU A 234 -33.79 29.21 -21.32
C GLU A 234 -34.50 28.80 -20.03
N ILE A 235 -34.77 27.51 -19.84
CA ILE A 235 -35.29 26.96 -18.57
C ILE A 235 -34.21 27.00 -17.48
N ALA A 236 -32.93 26.82 -17.83
CA ALA A 236 -31.81 26.92 -16.90
C ALA A 236 -31.47 28.37 -16.48
N SER A 237 -31.80 29.38 -17.29
CA SER A 237 -31.53 30.80 -17.01
C SER A 237 -32.63 31.49 -16.19
N THR A 238 -33.82 30.90 -16.08
CA THR A 238 -34.96 31.42 -15.31
C THR A 238 -35.07 30.85 -13.89
N ALA A 239 -34.25 29.85 -13.53
CA ALA A 239 -34.10 29.38 -12.15
C ALA A 239 -33.10 30.25 -11.38
N THR A 240 -33.60 31.28 -10.70
CA THR A 240 -32.83 32.05 -9.71
C THR A 240 -32.56 31.22 -8.47
N GLN A 241 -31.27 31.16 -8.11
CA GLN A 241 -30.66 30.80 -6.83
C GLN A 241 -31.57 30.25 -5.73
N ASP A 242 -31.82 28.93 -5.77
CA ASP A 242 -31.71 28.12 -4.56
C ASP A 242 -30.44 27.31 -4.67
N LYS A 243 -29.45 27.63 -3.82
CA LYS A 243 -28.28 26.78 -3.66
C LYS A 243 -28.78 25.39 -3.26
N PRO A 244 -28.44 24.30 -3.99
CA PRO A 244 -28.61 22.98 -3.43
C PRO A 244 -27.82 22.97 -2.11
N LYS A 245 -28.45 22.51 -1.02
CA LYS A 245 -27.75 22.26 0.25
C LYS A 245 -26.45 21.56 -0.09
N SER A 246 -25.31 22.18 0.22
CA SER A 246 -24.01 21.63 -0.14
C SER A 246 -23.94 20.21 0.41
N ASN A 247 -23.89 19.20 -0.46
CA ASN A 247 -23.48 17.86 -0.03
C ASN A 247 -22.05 18.04 0.50
N ASN A 248 -21.91 18.07 1.82
CA ASN A 248 -20.63 18.20 2.48
C ASN A 248 -19.76 17.04 2.00
N ILE A 249 -18.49 17.29 1.73
CA ILE A 249 -17.53 16.28 1.28
C ILE A 249 -17.48 15.05 2.19
N LEU A 250 -17.77 15.21 3.49
CA LEU A 250 -17.95 14.08 4.41
C LEU A 250 -19.07 13.12 3.97
N GLN A 251 -20.21 13.64 3.49
CA GLN A 251 -21.33 12.82 2.98
C GLN A 251 -20.95 12.11 1.69
N ARG A 252 -20.16 12.75 0.83
CA ARG A 252 -19.63 12.12 -0.40
C ARG A 252 -18.70 10.96 -0.07
N ILE A 253 -17.78 11.17 0.87
CA ILE A 253 -16.86 10.12 1.34
C ILE A 253 -17.67 8.95 1.91
N TYR A 254 -18.62 9.24 2.79
CA TYR A 254 -19.48 8.24 3.40
C TYR A 254 -20.27 7.43 2.37
N ALA A 255 -20.91 8.09 1.40
CA ALA A 255 -21.71 7.44 0.37
C ALA A 255 -20.86 6.53 -0.53
N SER A 256 -19.72 7.02 -1.02
CA SER A 256 -18.78 6.21 -1.82
C SER A 256 -18.28 5.00 -1.03
N ARG A 257 -17.84 5.23 0.21
CA ARG A 257 -17.30 4.15 1.05
C ARG A 257 -18.35 3.09 1.34
N LYS A 258 -19.60 3.49 1.59
CA LYS A 258 -20.72 2.55 1.79
C LYS A 258 -20.97 1.68 0.55
N ALA A 259 -20.99 2.27 -0.64
CA ALA A 259 -21.14 1.51 -1.89
C ALA A 259 -19.98 0.54 -2.10
N ALA A 260 -18.75 0.98 -1.85
CA ALA A 260 -17.57 0.15 -2.05
C ALA A 260 -17.45 -0.98 -1.00
N ILE A 261 -17.85 -0.75 0.26
CA ILE A 261 -17.93 -1.82 1.28
C ILE A 261 -19.01 -2.84 0.90
N ALA A 262 -20.16 -2.41 0.34
CA ALA A 262 -21.19 -3.34 -0.11
C ALA A 262 -20.66 -4.31 -1.19
N ILE A 263 -19.90 -3.79 -2.17
CA ILE A 263 -19.25 -4.63 -3.19
C ILE A 263 -18.19 -5.54 -2.55
N GLN A 264 -17.39 -4.99 -1.64
CA GLN A 264 -16.31 -5.73 -0.98
C GLN A 264 -16.82 -6.94 -0.19
N LYS A 265 -17.96 -6.79 0.50
CA LYS A 265 -18.62 -7.85 1.28
C LYS A 265 -19.13 -9.02 0.45
N GLU A 266 -19.19 -8.90 -0.88
CA GLU A 266 -19.56 -9.98 -1.81
C GLU A 266 -18.33 -10.76 -2.33
N ILE A 267 -17.12 -10.23 -2.16
CA ILE A 267 -15.89 -10.86 -2.66
C ILE A 267 -15.57 -12.09 -1.78
N PRO A 268 -15.44 -13.30 -2.35
CA PRO A 268 -15.00 -14.48 -1.59
C PRO A 268 -13.69 -14.20 -0.86
N SER A 269 -13.54 -14.70 0.38
CA SER A 269 -12.46 -14.38 1.36
C SER A 269 -12.59 -13.03 2.07
N GLN A 270 -13.51 -12.17 1.64
CA GLN A 270 -13.80 -10.87 2.25
C GLN A 270 -15.27 -10.75 2.67
N ARG A 271 -16.04 -11.85 2.66
CA ARG A 271 -17.40 -11.83 3.19
C ARG A 271 -17.33 -11.79 4.72
N MET A 272 -18.34 -11.23 5.36
CA MET A 272 -18.42 -11.20 6.84
C MET A 272 -18.23 -12.59 7.47
N ALA A 273 -18.84 -13.64 6.88
CA ALA A 273 -18.71 -15.01 7.36
C ALA A 273 -17.28 -15.57 7.20
N ASP A 274 -16.57 -15.21 6.13
CA ASP A 274 -15.18 -15.64 5.92
C ASP A 274 -14.24 -14.96 6.93
N LEU A 275 -14.45 -13.66 7.18
CA LEU A 275 -13.70 -12.92 8.20
C LEU A 275 -13.98 -13.49 9.60
N GLN A 276 -15.24 -13.78 9.92
CA GLN A 276 -15.60 -14.34 11.22
C GLN A 276 -14.96 -15.73 11.40
N ALA A 277 -15.01 -16.59 10.39
CA ALA A 277 -14.34 -17.89 10.42
C ALA A 277 -12.83 -17.75 10.65
N ALA A 278 -12.16 -16.78 10.00
CA ALA A 278 -10.74 -16.53 10.23
C ALA A 278 -10.47 -16.05 11.66
N TYR A 279 -11.31 -15.17 12.20
CA TYR A 279 -11.18 -14.69 13.57
C TYR A 279 -11.38 -15.81 14.60
N ASP A 280 -12.39 -16.67 14.42
CA ASP A 280 -12.69 -17.81 15.28
C ASP A 280 -11.55 -18.85 15.27
N LEU A 281 -10.80 -18.94 14.16
CA LEU A 281 -9.57 -19.73 14.03
C LEU A 281 -8.33 -19.03 14.60
N ASN A 282 -8.49 -17.92 15.32
CA ASN A 282 -7.41 -17.13 15.93
C ASN A 282 -6.42 -16.56 14.90
N ALA A 283 -6.87 -16.23 13.69
CA ALA A 283 -5.99 -15.66 12.65
C ALA A 283 -5.55 -14.22 12.97
N ALA A 284 -6.25 -13.51 13.86
CA ALA A 284 -5.92 -12.13 14.21
C ALA A 284 -4.64 -12.07 15.07
N PRO A 285 -3.65 -11.22 14.73
CA PRO A 285 -2.40 -11.14 15.48
C PRO A 285 -2.62 -10.58 16.90
N PRO A 286 -1.67 -10.78 17.84
CA PRO A 286 -1.79 -10.25 19.19
C PRO A 286 -1.95 -8.72 19.23
N LEU A 287 -2.91 -8.25 20.03
CA LEU A 287 -3.26 -6.85 20.21
C LEU A 287 -2.49 -6.22 21.39
N ILE A 288 -2.14 -4.94 21.25
CA ILE A 288 -1.67 -4.08 22.36
C ILE A 288 -2.84 -3.25 22.91
N PRO A 289 -3.08 -3.24 24.24
CA PRO A 289 -4.12 -2.42 24.83
C PRO A 289 -3.88 -0.91 24.58
N PHE A 290 -4.74 -0.30 23.77
CA PHE A 290 -4.60 1.08 23.30
C PHE A 290 -4.45 2.11 24.44
N VAL A 291 -5.30 2.02 25.48
CA VAL A 291 -5.26 2.91 26.66
C VAL A 291 -3.93 2.83 27.39
N ASN A 292 -3.40 1.61 27.61
CA ASN A 292 -2.13 1.43 28.30
C ASN A 292 -0.97 1.98 27.46
N ARG A 293 -1.06 1.84 26.14
CA ARG A 293 -0.02 2.32 25.23
C ARG A 293 0.06 3.83 25.14
N LEU A 294 -1.06 4.54 25.20
CA LEU A 294 -1.05 6.00 25.31
C LEU A 294 -0.41 6.49 26.62
N ARG A 295 -0.49 5.71 27.70
CA ARG A 295 0.17 6.01 28.99
C ARG A 295 1.66 5.67 29.01
N GLN A 296 2.12 4.84 28.08
CA GLN A 296 3.51 4.40 27.94
C GLN A 296 4.14 5.14 26.76
N THR A 297 4.61 6.34 27.02
CA THR A 297 5.20 7.24 26.02
C THR A 297 6.52 7.82 26.53
N PRO A 298 7.53 8.06 25.65
CA PRO A 298 8.76 8.72 26.07
C PRO A 298 8.61 10.25 26.16
N PHE A 299 7.42 10.78 25.87
CA PHE A 299 7.14 12.21 25.85
C PHE A 299 6.14 12.62 26.94
N ASP A 300 6.04 13.92 27.21
CA ASP A 300 5.04 14.47 28.12
C ASP A 300 3.59 14.26 27.65
N VAL A 301 3.39 14.25 26.32
CA VAL A 301 2.12 14.03 25.64
C VAL A 301 2.37 12.97 24.58
N ALA A 302 1.58 11.91 24.57
CA ALA A 302 1.81 10.79 23.65
C ALA A 302 1.62 11.21 22.19
N LEU A 303 2.47 10.71 21.30
CA LEU A 303 2.36 10.97 19.87
C LEU A 303 1.61 9.84 19.17
N MET A 304 0.56 10.20 18.43
CA MET A 304 -0.08 9.36 17.43
C MET A 304 0.34 9.86 16.03
N ALA A 305 1.31 9.19 15.41
CA ALA A 305 1.87 9.59 14.13
C ALA A 305 1.05 9.00 12.98
N GLU A 306 0.51 9.84 12.10
CA GLU A 306 -0.39 9.44 11.02
C GLU A 306 0.33 9.30 9.68
N ILE A 307 0.10 8.16 9.01
CA ILE A 307 0.56 7.87 7.65
C ILE A 307 -0.59 8.17 6.69
N LYS A 308 -0.38 9.14 5.80
CA LYS A 308 -1.42 9.65 4.90
C LYS A 308 -0.81 10.22 3.62
N ARG A 309 -1.29 9.78 2.46
CA ARG A 309 -0.74 10.17 1.14
C ARG A 309 -1.49 11.32 0.47
N GLY A 310 -2.73 11.56 0.85
CA GLY A 310 -3.56 12.64 0.33
C GLY A 310 -4.64 13.08 1.32
N SER A 311 -5.34 14.17 1.02
CA SER A 311 -6.50 14.63 1.78
C SER A 311 -7.54 15.31 0.91
N PRO A 312 -8.82 15.33 1.31
CA PRO A 312 -9.87 16.06 0.59
C PRO A 312 -9.54 17.54 0.35
N SER A 313 -8.90 18.20 1.32
CA SER A 313 -8.58 19.63 1.25
C SER A 313 -7.34 19.99 0.42
N LYS A 314 -6.40 19.04 0.26
CA LYS A 314 -5.05 19.33 -0.31
C LYS A 314 -4.67 18.42 -1.47
N GLY A 315 -5.53 17.50 -1.87
CA GLY A 315 -5.21 16.49 -2.87
C GLY A 315 -4.11 15.53 -2.42
N ILE A 316 -3.45 14.91 -3.39
CA ILE A 316 -2.34 13.97 -3.18
C ILE A 316 -1.05 14.77 -2.97
N PHE A 317 -0.30 14.47 -1.93
CA PHE A 317 0.97 15.14 -1.64
C PHE A 317 2.13 14.20 -1.31
N ALA A 318 1.88 12.90 -1.14
CA ALA A 318 2.96 11.95 -0.82
C ALA A 318 2.67 10.52 -1.32
N LEU A 319 2.35 10.39 -2.61
CA LEU A 319 1.98 9.09 -3.20
C LEU A 319 3.10 8.04 -3.10
N GLU A 320 4.36 8.48 -3.23
CA GLU A 320 5.56 7.63 -3.20
C GLU A 320 5.90 7.08 -1.80
N ILE A 321 5.17 7.49 -0.76
CA ILE A 321 5.50 7.04 0.60
C ILE A 321 5.13 5.58 0.81
N ASN A 322 6.16 4.83 1.23
CA ASN A 322 6.06 3.46 1.68
C ASN A 322 5.65 3.43 3.17
N ALA A 323 4.39 3.05 3.43
CA ALA A 323 3.80 2.99 4.77
C ALA A 323 4.63 2.17 5.79
N PRO A 324 5.11 0.94 5.49
CA PRO A 324 5.88 0.18 6.47
C PRO A 324 7.21 0.85 6.84
N THR A 325 7.93 1.41 5.87
CA THR A 325 9.18 2.16 6.13
C THR A 325 8.90 3.38 7.02
N GLN A 326 7.82 4.11 6.73
CA GLN A 326 7.44 5.29 7.51
C GLN A 326 7.02 4.94 8.93
N ALA A 327 6.25 3.87 9.11
CA ALA A 327 5.83 3.39 10.43
C ALA A 327 7.03 3.01 11.32
N ARG A 328 8.06 2.36 10.76
CA ARG A 328 9.28 2.05 11.52
C ARG A 328 10.01 3.31 11.97
N LYS A 329 10.12 4.32 11.09
CA LYS A 329 10.72 5.63 11.46
C LYS A 329 9.95 6.28 12.60
N TYR A 330 8.62 6.33 12.52
CA TYR A 330 7.77 6.88 13.56
C TYR A 330 7.88 6.12 14.88
N ALA A 331 7.91 4.79 14.82
CA ALA A 331 8.08 3.94 16.00
C ALA A 331 9.41 4.22 16.72
N LEU A 332 10.52 4.23 15.98
CA LEU A 332 11.85 4.51 16.54
C LEU A 332 12.01 5.96 17.02
N ALA A 333 11.25 6.90 16.44
CA ALA A 333 11.19 8.28 16.91
C ALA A 333 10.33 8.47 18.16
N GLY A 334 9.71 7.42 18.70
CA GLY A 334 8.97 7.47 19.97
C GLY A 334 7.46 7.61 19.85
N ALA A 335 6.87 7.42 18.66
CA ALA A 335 5.41 7.39 18.51
C ALA A 335 4.79 6.26 19.35
N SER A 336 3.77 6.59 20.14
CA SER A 336 3.02 5.60 20.93
C SER A 336 1.95 4.90 20.08
N VAL A 337 1.48 5.56 19.01
CA VAL A 337 0.49 5.02 18.08
C VAL A 337 0.88 5.35 16.65
N ILE A 338 0.73 4.39 15.74
CA ILE A 338 0.77 4.62 14.29
C ILE A 338 -0.67 4.63 13.78
N SER A 339 -1.13 5.79 13.32
CA SER A 339 -2.41 5.94 12.64
C SER A 339 -2.22 5.67 11.15
N VAL A 340 -2.95 4.71 10.59
CA VAL A 340 -2.87 4.35 9.18
C VAL A 340 -4.19 4.66 8.52
N LEU A 341 -4.18 5.55 7.53
CA LEU A 341 -5.35 5.78 6.68
C LEU A 341 -5.56 4.57 5.79
N THR A 342 -6.77 4.01 5.80
CA THR A 342 -7.13 2.87 4.93
C THR A 342 -8.14 3.25 3.84
N GLU A 343 -8.61 4.50 3.83
CA GLU A 343 -9.55 5.01 2.83
C GLU A 343 -8.82 5.26 1.48
N PRO A 344 -9.23 4.58 0.39
CA PRO A 344 -8.48 4.58 -0.86
C PRO A 344 -8.70 5.78 -1.79
N GLU A 345 -9.86 6.43 -1.77
CA GLU A 345 -10.24 7.40 -2.79
C GLU A 345 -9.70 8.80 -2.50
N TRP A 346 -9.88 9.31 -1.29
CA TRP A 346 -9.45 10.66 -0.88
C TRP A 346 -8.13 10.67 -0.12
N PHE A 347 -7.85 9.64 0.66
CA PHE A 347 -6.63 9.57 1.48
C PHE A 347 -5.52 8.73 0.86
N LYS A 348 -5.84 7.98 -0.20
CA LYS A 348 -4.93 7.05 -0.92
C LYS A 348 -4.27 6.03 0.01
N GLY A 349 -5.06 5.55 0.97
CA GLY A 349 -4.71 4.48 1.89
C GLY A 349 -5.26 3.13 1.43
N SER A 350 -4.90 2.07 2.16
CA SER A 350 -5.44 0.74 1.91
C SER A 350 -5.39 -0.13 3.17
N ILE A 351 -6.19 -1.19 3.24
CA ILE A 351 -6.08 -2.19 4.30
C ILE A 351 -4.73 -2.92 4.26
N GLU A 352 -4.11 -3.04 3.08
CA GLU A 352 -2.78 -3.62 2.92
C GLU A 352 -1.68 -2.76 3.53
N ASP A 353 -1.82 -1.44 3.53
CA ASP A 353 -0.90 -0.56 4.27
C ASP A 353 -0.92 -0.90 5.76
N LEU A 354 -2.11 -1.12 6.34
CA LEU A 354 -2.24 -1.51 7.74
C LEU A 354 -1.62 -2.88 8.02
N ARG A 355 -1.85 -3.88 7.14
CA ARG A 355 -1.22 -5.21 7.25
C ARG A 355 0.30 -5.13 7.18
N ALA A 356 0.83 -4.40 6.20
CA ALA A 356 2.27 -4.24 6.02
C ALA A 356 2.92 -3.50 7.21
N VAL A 357 2.27 -2.43 7.70
CA VAL A 357 2.70 -1.71 8.92
C VAL A 357 2.70 -2.64 10.13
N ARG A 358 1.65 -3.45 10.32
CA ARG A 358 1.60 -4.45 11.40
C ARG A 358 2.77 -5.43 11.30
N GLN A 359 3.02 -6.00 10.12
CA GLN A 359 4.05 -7.01 9.91
C GLN A 359 5.46 -6.48 10.25
N VAL A 360 5.83 -5.29 9.79
CA VAL A 360 7.18 -4.75 10.04
C VAL A 360 7.43 -4.30 11.48
N LEU A 361 6.35 -4.06 12.24
CA LEU A 361 6.42 -3.70 13.66
C LEU A 361 6.30 -4.92 14.60
N ASP A 362 6.07 -6.12 14.08
CA ASP A 362 5.80 -7.32 14.92
C ASP A 362 6.97 -7.75 15.79
N GLY A 363 8.18 -7.67 15.24
CA GLY A 363 9.40 -7.98 15.98
C GLY A 363 9.88 -6.85 16.89
N MET A 364 9.21 -5.70 16.98
CA MET A 364 9.70 -4.57 17.79
C MET A 364 9.25 -4.70 19.26
N PRO A 365 10.19 -4.79 20.21
CA PRO A 365 9.86 -4.68 21.62
C PRO A 365 9.18 -3.34 21.89
N ASN A 366 8.09 -3.35 22.66
CA ASN A 366 7.27 -2.16 22.94
C ASN A 366 6.83 -1.37 21.71
N ARG A 367 6.50 -2.06 20.60
CA ARG A 367 5.93 -1.44 19.41
C ARG A 367 4.76 -0.47 19.74
N PRO A 368 4.50 0.53 18.88
CA PRO A 368 3.32 1.36 18.97
C PRO A 368 2.03 0.54 18.78
N ALA A 369 0.91 1.06 19.31
CA ALA A 369 -0.41 0.58 18.91
C ALA A 369 -0.72 1.04 17.47
N ILE A 370 -1.54 0.29 16.74
CA ILE A 370 -1.93 0.62 15.36
C ILE A 370 -3.40 1.02 15.35
N LEU A 371 -3.65 2.25 14.89
CA LEU A 371 -4.99 2.79 14.70
C LEU A 371 -5.38 2.67 13.22
N ARG A 372 -6.46 1.95 12.92
CA ARG A 372 -7.13 2.07 11.62
C ARG A 372 -7.90 3.39 11.58
N LYS A 373 -7.44 4.32 10.77
CA LYS A 373 -8.09 5.60 10.56
C LYS A 373 -8.94 5.53 9.28
N GLU A 374 -10.25 5.45 9.46
CA GLU A 374 -11.22 5.31 8.38
C GLU A 374 -12.60 5.82 8.82
N PHE A 375 -13.52 5.95 7.87
CA PHE A 375 -14.95 6.18 8.11
C PHE A 375 -15.64 4.82 8.34
N ILE A 376 -15.73 4.41 9.59
CA ILE A 376 -16.32 3.12 10.00
C ILE A 376 -17.81 3.27 10.27
N PHE A 377 -18.64 2.44 9.62
CA PHE A 377 -20.09 2.40 9.78
C PHE A 377 -20.68 0.98 9.75
N ASP A 378 -19.85 -0.04 9.57
CA ASP A 378 -20.24 -1.46 9.55
C ASP A 378 -19.27 -2.27 10.43
N GLU A 379 -19.79 -3.26 11.17
CA GLU A 379 -19.00 -4.21 11.97
C GLU A 379 -17.98 -4.97 11.11
N TYR A 380 -18.31 -5.19 9.84
CA TYR A 380 -17.41 -5.71 8.83
C TYR A 380 -16.05 -4.99 8.82
N GLN A 381 -16.05 -3.65 8.83
CA GLN A 381 -14.81 -2.86 8.80
C GLN A 381 -14.00 -3.03 10.10
N ILE A 382 -14.66 -3.22 11.24
CA ILE A 382 -13.98 -3.42 12.52
C ILE A 382 -13.33 -4.81 12.56
N LEU A 383 -14.04 -5.85 12.10
CA LEU A 383 -13.51 -7.21 12.04
C LEU A 383 -12.34 -7.31 11.05
N GLU A 384 -12.49 -6.69 9.88
CA GLU A 384 -11.41 -6.59 8.89
C GLU A 384 -10.19 -5.88 9.48
N ALA A 385 -10.38 -4.78 10.23
CA ALA A 385 -9.31 -4.07 10.90
C ALA A 385 -8.57 -4.96 11.90
N ARG A 386 -9.33 -5.70 12.73
CA ARG A 386 -8.77 -6.59 13.74
C ARG A 386 -7.92 -7.69 13.13
N LEU A 387 -8.39 -8.31 12.05
CA LEU A 387 -7.67 -9.34 11.30
C LEU A 387 -6.44 -8.79 10.57
N ALA A 388 -6.53 -7.56 10.05
CA ALA A 388 -5.40 -6.86 9.44
C ALA A 388 -4.35 -6.39 10.48
N GLY A 389 -4.67 -6.47 11.77
CA GLY A 389 -3.75 -6.23 12.89
C GLY A 389 -3.81 -4.83 13.49
N ALA A 390 -4.96 -4.15 13.35
CA ALA A 390 -5.25 -2.95 14.14
C ALA A 390 -5.39 -3.31 15.63
N ASP A 391 -4.89 -2.42 16.49
CA ASP A 391 -5.09 -2.48 17.95
C ASP A 391 -6.28 -1.60 18.39
N THR A 392 -6.66 -0.64 17.55
CA THR A 392 -7.81 0.25 17.76
C THR A 392 -8.35 0.78 16.42
N VAL A 393 -9.56 1.33 16.45
CA VAL A 393 -10.28 1.88 15.31
C VAL A 393 -10.84 3.26 15.63
N LEU A 394 -11.07 4.08 14.61
CA LEU A 394 -11.74 5.38 14.73
C LEU A 394 -13.26 5.22 14.63
N LEU A 395 -14.02 5.82 15.55
CA LEU A 395 -15.47 5.99 15.43
C LEU A 395 -15.81 7.48 15.47
N ILE A 396 -16.51 8.00 14.46
CA ILE A 396 -16.79 9.44 14.33
C ILE A 396 -18.24 9.71 14.72
N VAL A 397 -18.47 10.43 15.81
CA VAL A 397 -19.84 10.67 16.33
C VAL A 397 -20.70 11.42 15.32
N LYS A 398 -20.15 12.46 14.67
CA LYS A 398 -20.84 13.25 13.63
C LYS A 398 -21.45 12.41 12.50
N MET A 399 -20.89 11.23 12.22
CA MET A 399 -21.27 10.38 11.08
C MET A 399 -22.26 9.26 11.47
N LEU A 400 -22.34 8.92 12.75
CA LEU A 400 -23.03 7.74 13.24
C LEU A 400 -24.23 8.16 14.09
N ASP A 401 -25.39 7.57 13.82
CA ASP A 401 -26.50 7.68 14.77
C ASP A 401 -26.13 6.96 16.09
N GLN A 402 -26.82 7.34 17.18
CA GLN A 402 -26.51 6.87 18.52
C GLN A 402 -26.56 5.33 18.65
N ALA A 403 -27.56 4.68 18.02
CA ALA A 403 -27.73 3.24 18.10
C ALA A 403 -26.61 2.50 17.35
N LEU A 404 -26.25 3.00 16.16
CA LEU A 404 -25.15 2.45 15.37
C LEU A 404 -23.81 2.66 16.06
N LEU A 405 -23.56 3.86 16.62
CA LEU A 405 -22.34 4.16 17.38
C LEU A 405 -22.18 3.21 18.56
N GLU A 406 -23.24 3.03 19.35
CA GLU A 406 -23.21 2.12 20.51
C GLU A 406 -22.95 0.67 20.10
N ARG A 407 -23.57 0.22 19.01
CA ARG A 407 -23.35 -1.12 18.45
C ARG A 407 -21.90 -1.33 18.01
N LEU A 408 -21.34 -0.40 17.23
CA LEU A 408 -19.96 -0.48 16.74
C LEU A 408 -18.93 -0.37 17.88
N TYR A 409 -19.20 0.47 18.88
CA TYR A 409 -18.36 0.59 20.07
C TYR A 409 -18.33 -0.73 20.85
N LYS A 410 -19.51 -1.32 21.15
CA LYS A 410 -19.60 -2.63 21.84
C LYS A 410 -18.94 -3.75 21.04
N TYR A 411 -19.14 -3.78 19.72
CA TYR A 411 -18.50 -4.77 18.86
C TYR A 411 -16.97 -4.65 18.88
N SER A 412 -16.43 -3.44 18.82
CA SER A 412 -14.98 -3.21 18.96
C SER A 412 -14.44 -3.74 20.29
N LEU A 413 -15.15 -3.48 21.39
CA LEU A 413 -14.79 -4.00 22.71
C LEU A 413 -14.82 -5.53 22.78
N SER A 414 -15.80 -6.18 22.12
CA SER A 414 -15.84 -7.66 22.06
C SER A 414 -14.65 -8.27 21.34
N LEU A 415 -13.99 -7.50 20.45
CA LEU A 415 -12.75 -7.90 19.76
C LEU A 415 -11.48 -7.48 20.53
N GLY A 416 -11.63 -6.90 21.72
CA GLY A 416 -10.55 -6.40 22.57
C GLY A 416 -10.00 -5.02 22.20
N MET A 417 -10.63 -4.30 21.26
CA MET A 417 -10.20 -2.99 20.78
C MET A 417 -10.99 -1.88 21.46
N GLU A 418 -10.31 -1.02 22.24
CA GLU A 418 -10.90 0.25 22.71
C GLU A 418 -10.85 1.27 21.58
N PRO A 419 -11.99 1.78 21.06
CA PRO A 419 -12.01 2.76 19.97
C PRO A 419 -11.51 4.14 20.37
N LEU A 420 -10.91 4.86 19.42
CA LEU A 420 -10.78 6.31 19.47
C LEU A 420 -12.11 6.93 19.00
N VAL A 421 -12.89 7.50 19.91
CA VAL A 421 -14.17 8.14 19.58
C VAL A 421 -13.94 9.61 19.26
N GLU A 422 -14.13 10.00 18.01
CA GLU A 422 -13.88 11.35 17.50
C GLU A 422 -15.12 12.25 17.67
N VAL A 423 -14.89 13.44 18.24
CA VAL A 423 -15.89 14.48 18.52
C VAL A 423 -15.37 15.85 18.09
N GLN A 424 -16.28 16.79 17.84
CA GLN A 424 -15.95 18.15 17.45
C GLN A 424 -16.62 19.24 18.32
N ASN A 425 -17.78 18.94 18.92
CA ASN A 425 -18.60 19.90 19.67
C ASN A 425 -19.13 19.31 20.99
N VAL A 426 -19.92 20.11 21.71
CA VAL A 426 -20.47 19.78 23.04
C VAL A 426 -21.46 18.62 22.95
N GLU A 427 -22.30 18.57 21.92
CA GLU A 427 -23.30 17.51 21.73
C GLU A 427 -22.63 16.16 21.47
N GLU A 428 -21.62 16.15 20.60
CA GLU A 428 -20.83 14.96 20.29
C GLU A 428 -20.00 14.50 21.49
N MET A 429 -19.40 15.44 22.23
CA MET A 429 -18.68 15.14 23.47
C MET A 429 -19.60 14.49 24.52
N THR A 430 -20.81 15.04 24.69
CA THR A 430 -21.80 14.46 25.60
C THR A 430 -22.13 13.03 25.22
N THR A 431 -22.32 12.76 23.92
CA THR A 431 -22.55 11.41 23.39
C THR A 431 -21.39 10.47 23.71
N ALA A 432 -20.15 10.90 23.47
CA ALA A 432 -18.97 10.08 23.71
C ALA A 432 -18.74 9.76 25.21
N VAL A 433 -19.05 10.72 26.10
CA VAL A 433 -18.99 10.53 27.56
C VAL A 433 -20.08 9.57 28.03
N GLN A 434 -21.33 9.73 27.54
CA GLN A 434 -22.44 8.83 27.88
C GLN A 434 -22.22 7.40 27.36
N LEU A 435 -21.56 7.25 26.21
CA LEU A 435 -21.13 5.97 25.67
C LEU A 435 -20.13 5.24 26.58
N GLY A 436 -19.45 5.97 27.48
CA GLY A 436 -18.42 5.42 28.36
C GLY A 436 -17.06 5.24 27.69
N SER A 437 -16.78 6.00 26.63
CA SER A 437 -15.52 5.92 25.89
C SER A 437 -14.32 6.20 26.81
N LYS A 438 -13.29 5.35 26.74
CA LYS A 438 -12.04 5.56 27.50
C LYS A 438 -11.03 6.44 26.77
N VAL A 439 -11.19 6.63 25.46
CA VAL A 439 -10.32 7.49 24.64
C VAL A 439 -11.14 8.32 23.67
N ILE A 440 -11.18 9.62 23.92
CA ILE A 440 -11.93 10.59 23.10
C ILE A 440 -10.95 11.46 22.32
N GLY A 441 -11.13 11.52 21.00
CA GLY A 441 -10.37 12.38 20.11
C GLY A 441 -11.14 13.65 19.78
N VAL A 442 -10.62 14.82 20.15
CA VAL A 442 -11.20 16.11 19.75
C VAL A 442 -10.58 16.55 18.43
N ASN A 443 -11.39 16.62 17.37
CA ASN A 443 -10.95 17.13 16.09
C ASN A 443 -11.00 18.66 16.08
N ASN A 444 -9.83 19.29 16.20
CA ASN A 444 -9.69 20.75 16.13
C ASN A 444 -9.98 21.28 14.71
N ARG A 445 -10.06 20.40 13.70
CA ARG A 445 -10.48 20.76 12.35
C ARG A 445 -11.98 20.51 12.20
N ASN A 446 -12.69 21.51 11.72
CA ASN A 446 -14.07 21.35 11.32
C ASN A 446 -14.18 20.45 10.09
N LEU A 447 -14.97 19.37 10.18
CA LEU A 447 -15.12 18.39 9.10
C LEU A 447 -15.98 18.86 7.93
N GLU A 448 -16.64 20.01 8.07
CA GLU A 448 -17.46 20.66 7.03
C GLU A 448 -16.73 21.85 6.39
N SER A 449 -16.12 22.73 7.20
CA SER A 449 -15.42 23.93 6.72
C SER A 449 -13.90 23.77 6.55
N PHE A 450 -13.31 22.72 7.11
CA PHE A 450 -11.85 22.49 7.20
C PHE A 450 -11.04 23.53 7.98
N GLU A 451 -11.68 24.50 8.62
CA GLU A 451 -11.02 25.46 9.51
C GLU A 451 -10.51 24.78 10.77
N VAL A 452 -9.38 25.27 11.31
CA VAL A 452 -8.72 24.69 12.48
C VAL A 452 -8.80 25.67 13.65
N ASP A 453 -9.37 25.24 14.77
CA ASP A 453 -9.37 25.98 16.05
C ASP A 453 -8.82 25.08 17.17
N LEU A 454 -7.57 25.36 17.57
CA LEU A 454 -6.86 24.64 18.63
C LEU A 454 -7.47 24.84 20.02
N ASN A 455 -8.31 25.87 20.23
CA ASN A 455 -8.97 26.09 21.52
C ASN A 455 -10.16 25.14 21.75
N THR A 456 -10.59 24.40 20.72
CA THR A 456 -11.72 23.47 20.81
C THR A 456 -11.48 22.42 21.89
N THR A 457 -10.27 21.89 21.96
CA THR A 457 -9.91 20.87 22.96
C THR A 457 -10.02 21.40 24.39
N GLY A 458 -9.45 22.57 24.68
CA GLY A 458 -9.57 23.22 25.99
C GLY A 458 -11.02 23.52 26.40
N ARG A 459 -11.87 23.95 25.46
CA ARG A 459 -13.31 24.22 25.72
C ARG A 459 -14.08 22.96 26.14
N LEU A 460 -13.77 21.82 25.52
CA LEU A 460 -14.48 20.56 25.79
C LEU A 460 -13.89 19.78 26.98
N ARG A 461 -12.67 20.10 27.44
CA ARG A 461 -11.98 19.35 28.49
C ARG A 461 -12.79 19.18 29.77
N SER A 462 -13.51 20.22 30.19
CA SER A 462 -14.28 20.24 31.45
C SER A 462 -15.39 19.18 31.50
N MET A 463 -15.83 18.66 30.35
CA MET A 463 -16.88 17.64 30.24
C MET A 463 -16.35 16.22 30.39
N VAL A 464 -15.03 16.01 30.26
CA VAL A 464 -14.41 14.68 30.16
C VAL A 464 -14.04 14.16 31.56
N PRO A 465 -14.51 12.95 31.95
CA PRO A 465 -14.13 12.31 33.21
C PRO A 465 -12.61 12.16 33.38
N GLU A 466 -12.10 12.18 34.62
CA GLU A 466 -10.65 12.12 34.89
C GLU A 466 -9.98 10.82 34.41
N ASN A 467 -10.73 9.72 34.36
CA ASN A 467 -10.23 8.42 33.93
C ASN A 467 -10.23 8.22 32.40
N THR A 468 -10.86 9.13 31.65
CA THR A 468 -10.92 9.11 30.18
C THR A 468 -9.74 9.89 29.61
N LEU A 469 -9.03 9.27 28.65
CA LEU A 469 -7.95 9.94 27.94
C LEU A 469 -8.52 10.86 26.86
N ILE A 470 -8.01 12.08 26.79
CA ILE A 470 -8.37 13.05 25.75
C ILE A 470 -7.20 13.22 24.77
N CYS A 471 -7.52 13.15 23.49
CA CYS A 471 -6.57 13.23 22.39
C CYS A 471 -6.89 14.44 21.51
N ALA A 472 -5.92 15.31 21.22
CA ALA A 472 -6.12 16.41 20.28
C ALA A 472 -5.76 15.97 18.86
N LEU A 473 -6.68 16.17 17.91
CA LEU A 473 -6.51 15.80 16.51
C LEU A 473 -6.49 17.05 15.63
N SER A 474 -5.63 17.05 14.61
CA SER A 474 -5.48 18.13 13.63
C SER A 474 -4.88 19.43 14.18
N GLY A 475 -4.09 20.11 13.33
CA GLY A 475 -3.62 21.48 13.61
C GLY A 475 -2.36 21.62 14.46
N ILE A 476 -1.82 20.52 14.98
CA ILE A 476 -0.58 20.51 15.77
C ILE A 476 0.62 20.49 14.81
N ASN A 477 1.43 21.55 14.80
CA ASN A 477 2.58 21.69 13.89
C ASN A 477 3.89 21.99 14.62
N THR A 478 3.83 22.50 15.85
CA THR A 478 4.99 22.99 16.60
C THR A 478 4.99 22.47 18.04
N TYR A 479 6.15 22.53 18.70
CA TYR A 479 6.27 22.20 20.12
C TYR A 479 5.39 23.08 21.01
N GLN A 480 5.19 24.34 20.64
CA GLN A 480 4.30 25.23 21.39
C GLN A 480 2.84 24.76 21.34
N ASP A 481 2.39 24.22 20.20
CA ASP A 481 1.06 23.61 20.09
C ASP A 481 0.93 22.42 21.05
N VAL A 482 1.97 21.59 21.15
CA VAL A 482 1.99 20.45 22.10
C VAL A 482 1.93 20.93 23.55
N LEU A 483 2.68 21.99 23.90
CA LEU A 483 2.62 22.58 25.24
C LEU A 483 1.25 23.19 25.56
N MET A 484 0.57 23.80 24.59
CA MET A 484 -0.80 24.28 24.76
C MET A 484 -1.75 23.12 25.05
N ASN A 485 -1.70 22.06 24.26
CA ASN A 485 -2.49 20.85 24.49
C ASN A 485 -2.19 20.22 25.85
N LYS A 486 -0.93 20.17 26.27
CA LYS A 486 -0.53 19.68 27.61
C LYS A 486 -1.21 20.48 28.72
N ARG A 487 -1.28 21.82 28.60
CA ARG A 487 -1.96 22.71 29.57
C ARG A 487 -3.46 22.43 29.63
N ASP A 488 -4.06 22.09 28.51
CA ASP A 488 -5.48 21.70 28.40
C ASP A 488 -5.74 20.26 28.89
N GLY A 489 -4.74 19.59 29.45
CA GLY A 489 -4.87 18.24 29.99
C GLY A 489 -4.95 17.15 28.94
N VAL A 490 -4.45 17.41 27.72
CA VAL A 490 -4.39 16.43 26.62
C VAL A 490 -3.37 15.35 26.90
N ASN A 491 -3.77 14.10 26.72
CA ASN A 491 -2.93 12.92 26.93
C ASN A 491 -2.15 12.54 25.67
N ALA A 492 -2.70 12.81 24.47
CA ALA A 492 -2.05 12.50 23.21
C ALA A 492 -2.40 13.48 22.08
N VAL A 493 -1.49 13.65 21.13
CA VAL A 493 -1.71 14.44 19.91
C VAL A 493 -1.64 13.55 18.67
N LEU A 494 -2.58 13.72 17.73
CA LEU A 494 -2.53 13.08 16.42
C LEU A 494 -1.97 14.04 15.38
N VAL A 495 -0.85 13.65 14.77
CA VAL A 495 -0.12 14.49 13.84
C VAL A 495 0.18 13.70 12.58
N GLY A 496 -0.29 14.21 11.43
CA GLY A 496 -0.07 13.58 10.13
C GLY A 496 0.69 14.51 9.21
N GLU A 497 -0.03 15.47 8.63
CA GLU A 497 0.49 16.31 7.55
C GLU A 497 1.85 16.97 7.84
N ALA A 498 2.04 17.51 9.04
CA ALA A 498 3.30 18.18 9.41
C ALA A 498 4.49 17.21 9.41
N ILE A 499 4.30 15.99 9.93
CA ILE A 499 5.33 14.95 9.91
C ILE A 499 5.60 14.48 8.48
N MET A 500 4.53 14.28 7.69
CA MET A 500 4.63 13.79 6.31
C MET A 500 5.35 14.75 5.36
N ARG A 501 5.35 16.05 5.66
CA ARG A 501 6.04 17.09 4.88
C ARG A 501 7.46 17.38 5.37
N ALA A 502 7.83 16.89 6.55
CA ALA A 502 9.14 17.13 7.11
C ALA A 502 10.22 16.46 6.25
N PRO A 503 11.37 17.11 6.00
CA PRO A 503 12.50 16.48 5.32
C PRO A 503 13.00 15.22 6.05
N ASP A 504 12.97 15.27 7.38
CA ASP A 504 13.28 14.14 8.26
C ASP A 504 12.21 14.03 9.35
N ALA A 505 11.42 12.97 9.25
CA ALA A 505 10.35 12.68 10.20
C ALA A 505 10.86 12.47 11.64
N SER A 506 12.01 11.83 11.82
CA SER A 506 12.55 11.53 13.15
C SER A 506 13.01 12.82 13.85
N VAL A 507 13.68 13.70 13.11
CA VAL A 507 14.06 15.03 13.62
C VAL A 507 12.83 15.84 13.97
N PHE A 508 11.85 15.90 13.07
CA PHE A 508 10.62 16.65 13.29
C PHE A 508 9.84 16.14 14.50
N ILE A 509 9.68 14.82 14.66
CA ILE A 509 8.99 14.24 15.83
C ILE A 509 9.68 14.64 17.14
N SER A 510 11.01 14.58 17.19
CA SER A 510 11.75 14.99 18.38
C SER A 510 11.55 16.47 18.69
N GLU A 511 11.68 17.34 17.68
CA GLU A 511 11.48 18.78 17.86
C GLU A 511 10.04 19.09 18.29
N LEU A 512 9.06 18.40 17.69
CA LEU A 512 7.65 18.56 17.99
C LEU A 512 7.30 18.13 19.42
N CYS A 513 7.84 17.02 19.91
CA CYS A 513 7.41 16.42 21.18
C CYS A 513 8.31 16.82 22.37
N SER A 514 9.56 17.20 22.13
CA SER A 514 10.54 17.55 23.17
C SER A 514 11.05 18.99 23.10
N GLY A 515 10.77 19.72 22.02
CA GLY A 515 11.32 21.06 21.79
C GLY A 515 12.80 21.05 21.40
N SER A 516 13.38 19.88 21.17
CA SER A 516 14.80 19.71 20.86
C SER A 516 15.02 18.67 19.76
N LYS A 517 16.09 18.86 18.98
CA LYS A 517 16.54 17.85 18.01
C LYS A 517 16.89 16.56 18.73
N PRO A 518 16.74 15.40 18.06
CA PRO A 518 17.14 14.15 18.67
C PRO A 518 18.63 14.25 19.03
N PRO A 519 19.04 13.78 20.22
CA PRO A 519 20.45 13.75 20.56
C PRO A 519 21.19 13.01 19.44
N VAL A 520 22.33 13.55 19.00
CA VAL A 520 23.18 12.85 18.04
C VAL A 520 23.51 11.51 18.68
N GLU A 521 23.02 10.42 18.10
CA GLU A 521 23.40 9.08 18.52
C GLU A 521 24.93 8.99 18.36
N LYS A 522 25.65 9.17 19.47
CA LYS A 522 26.99 8.64 19.56
C LYS A 522 26.80 7.14 19.40
N GLN A 523 27.18 6.59 18.25
CA GLN A 523 27.34 5.16 18.13
C GLN A 523 28.31 4.75 19.24
N ALA A 524 27.77 4.25 20.35
CA ALA A 524 28.59 3.63 21.36
C ALA A 524 29.30 2.52 20.62
N THR A 525 30.62 2.65 20.47
CA THR A 525 31.44 1.62 19.86
C THR A 525 31.44 0.45 20.82
N THR A 526 30.40 -0.37 20.74
CA THR A 526 30.33 -1.63 21.49
C THR A 526 31.49 -2.48 21.00
N GLN A 527 32.28 -2.99 21.95
CA GLN A 527 33.41 -3.86 21.67
C GLN A 527 32.95 -4.99 20.73
N LEU A 528 33.76 -5.29 19.72
CA LEU A 528 33.45 -6.37 18.79
C LEU A 528 33.46 -7.72 19.51
N ARG A 529 32.33 -8.43 19.52
CA ARG A 529 32.24 -9.74 20.18
C ARG A 529 32.99 -10.81 19.38
N VAL A 530 33.58 -11.77 20.08
CA VAL A 530 34.41 -12.82 19.48
C VAL A 530 33.85 -14.19 19.83
N LYS A 531 33.59 -15.00 18.79
CA LYS A 531 33.18 -16.39 18.93
C LYS A 531 34.25 -17.35 18.38
N ILE A 532 34.62 -18.33 19.21
CA ILE A 532 35.53 -19.43 18.82
C ILE A 532 34.71 -20.70 18.57
N CYS A 533 34.55 -21.07 17.31
CA CYS A 533 33.62 -22.08 16.81
C CYS A 533 34.27 -23.44 16.53
N GLY A 534 33.58 -24.52 16.88
CA GLY A 534 34.09 -25.88 16.67
C GLY A 534 35.17 -26.26 17.68
N THR A 535 35.01 -25.81 18.93
CA THR A 535 35.92 -26.12 20.03
C THR A 535 35.81 -27.60 20.42
N ARG A 536 36.96 -28.27 20.51
CA ARG A 536 37.06 -29.73 20.65
C ARG A 536 37.73 -30.21 21.93
N SER A 537 38.16 -29.30 22.79
CA SER A 537 38.81 -29.65 24.05
C SER A 537 38.56 -28.62 25.14
N VAL A 538 38.76 -29.01 26.40
CA VAL A 538 38.63 -28.12 27.56
C VAL A 538 39.71 -27.05 27.54
N GLU A 539 40.92 -27.39 27.12
CA GLU A 539 42.05 -26.47 27.01
C GLU A 539 41.73 -25.34 26.01
N GLY A 540 41.12 -25.68 24.86
CA GLY A 540 40.68 -24.69 23.88
C GLY A 540 39.61 -23.74 24.42
N ALA A 541 38.65 -24.27 25.18
CA ALA A 541 37.63 -23.46 25.83
C ALA A 541 38.25 -22.54 26.90
N GLN A 542 39.14 -23.06 27.74
CA GLN A 542 39.83 -22.29 28.79
C GLN A 542 40.72 -21.19 28.20
N GLN A 543 41.43 -21.47 27.10
CA GLN A 543 42.23 -20.47 26.40
C GLN A 543 41.34 -19.34 25.89
N ALA A 544 40.23 -19.66 25.21
CA ALA A 544 39.28 -18.67 24.74
C ALA A 544 38.71 -17.82 25.89
N MET A 545 38.39 -18.44 27.03
CA MET A 545 37.92 -17.74 28.24
C MET A 545 38.99 -16.80 28.83
N SER A 546 40.23 -17.28 28.95
CA SER A 546 41.36 -16.48 29.46
C SER A 546 41.61 -15.24 28.60
N ASP A 547 41.46 -15.38 27.28
CA ASP A 547 41.60 -14.30 26.32
C ASP A 547 40.33 -13.45 26.17
N LYS A 548 39.28 -13.75 26.97
CA LYS A 548 38.00 -13.05 27.03
C LYS A 548 37.15 -13.16 25.76
N ALA A 549 37.17 -14.29 25.06
CA ALA A 549 36.17 -14.56 24.04
C ALA A 549 34.76 -14.49 24.63
N ASP A 550 33.83 -13.92 23.89
CA ASP A 550 32.43 -13.77 24.31
C ASP A 550 31.69 -15.11 24.19
N PHE A 551 32.05 -15.92 23.19
CA PHE A 551 31.37 -17.17 22.88
C PHE A 551 32.35 -18.31 22.57
N VAL A 552 32.05 -19.50 23.09
CA VAL A 552 32.70 -20.76 22.69
C VAL A 552 31.64 -21.66 22.06
N GLY A 553 31.85 -22.03 20.80
CA GLY A 553 30.94 -22.88 20.04
C GLY A 553 31.39 -24.34 20.00
N ILE A 554 30.51 -25.27 20.36
CA ILE A 554 30.71 -26.72 20.22
C ILE A 554 29.86 -27.27 19.08
N CYS A 555 30.44 -28.11 18.23
CA CYS A 555 29.74 -28.69 17.09
C CYS A 555 29.05 -29.99 17.50
N LEU A 556 27.72 -30.03 17.37
CA LEU A 556 26.89 -31.18 17.76
C LEU A 556 26.30 -31.90 16.55
N VAL A 557 26.78 -31.57 15.35
CA VAL A 557 26.37 -32.14 14.05
C VAL A 557 27.09 -33.47 13.82
N PRO A 558 26.40 -34.62 13.85
CA PRO A 558 27.05 -35.93 13.86
C PRO A 558 28.04 -36.20 12.71
N SER A 559 27.76 -35.68 11.51
CA SER A 559 28.59 -35.87 10.31
C SER A 559 29.71 -34.83 10.15
N ALA A 560 29.78 -33.82 11.02
CA ALA A 560 30.75 -32.75 10.88
C ALA A 560 32.14 -33.17 11.37
N LYS A 561 33.19 -32.75 10.65
CA LYS A 561 34.60 -32.99 11.03
C LYS A 561 34.97 -32.52 12.44
N ARG A 562 34.23 -31.53 12.97
CA ARG A 562 34.47 -30.92 14.29
C ARG A 562 33.47 -31.39 15.35
N CYS A 563 32.64 -32.39 15.05
CA CYS A 563 31.71 -32.96 16.03
C CYS A 563 32.47 -33.50 17.24
N ILE A 564 31.92 -33.32 18.44
CA ILE A 564 32.50 -33.79 19.70
C ILE A 564 31.64 -34.87 20.35
N SER A 565 32.27 -35.71 21.17
CA SER A 565 31.56 -36.71 21.98
C SER A 565 30.75 -36.06 23.11
N HIS A 566 29.82 -36.83 23.68
CA HIS A 566 29.03 -36.42 24.84
C HIS A 566 29.93 -36.02 26.03
N GLU A 567 30.96 -36.81 26.32
CA GLU A 567 31.88 -36.58 27.45
C GLU A 567 32.64 -35.26 27.26
N THR A 568 33.11 -35.00 26.04
CA THR A 568 33.80 -33.76 25.70
C THR A 568 32.87 -32.55 25.81
N ALA A 569 31.62 -32.67 25.34
CA ALA A 569 30.63 -31.60 25.44
C ALA A 569 30.30 -31.26 26.90
N MET A 570 30.10 -32.26 27.75
CA MET A 570 29.89 -32.10 29.19
C MET A 570 31.10 -31.45 29.88
N ALA A 571 32.32 -31.87 29.52
CA ALA A 571 33.55 -31.32 30.11
C ALA A 571 33.74 -29.83 29.75
N ILE A 572 33.52 -29.46 28.48
CA ILE A 572 33.57 -28.05 28.05
C ILE A 572 32.48 -27.23 28.74
N SER A 573 31.25 -27.75 28.81
CA SER A 573 30.15 -27.09 29.51
C SER A 573 30.49 -26.83 30.97
N LYS A 574 30.99 -27.85 31.68
CA LYS A 574 31.41 -27.69 33.07
C LYS A 574 32.50 -26.63 33.23
N ALA A 575 33.49 -26.61 32.33
CA ALA A 575 34.58 -25.62 32.40
C ALA A 575 34.08 -24.19 32.23
N ILE A 576 33.19 -23.92 31.27
CA ILE A 576 32.62 -22.60 31.02
C ILE A 576 31.75 -22.13 32.20
N HIS A 577 30.90 -23.00 32.73
CA HIS A 577 29.97 -22.65 33.80
C HIS A 577 30.61 -22.58 35.19
N SER A 578 31.83 -23.11 35.37
CA SER A 578 32.56 -23.02 36.65
C SER A 578 33.33 -21.71 36.82
N ALA A 579 33.43 -20.87 35.79
CA ALA A 579 34.12 -19.59 35.88
C ALA A 579 33.31 -18.57 36.71
N PRO A 580 33.98 -17.74 37.53
CA PRO A 580 33.30 -16.73 38.34
C PRO A 580 32.54 -15.74 37.45
N GLU A 581 31.27 -15.54 37.75
CA GLU A 581 30.47 -14.49 37.12
C GLU A 581 30.97 -13.12 37.62
N SER A 582 31.32 -12.21 36.72
CA SER A 582 31.70 -10.86 37.14
C SER A 582 30.48 -10.17 37.77
N LEU A 583 30.67 -9.53 38.93
CA LEU A 583 29.64 -8.77 39.69
C LEU A 583 29.16 -7.49 38.96
N GLN A 584 29.35 -7.39 37.66
CA GLN A 584 28.74 -6.29 36.92
C GLN A 584 27.24 -6.54 36.85
N PRO A 585 26.41 -5.53 37.15
CA PRO A 585 24.97 -5.67 36.98
C PRO A 585 24.72 -6.18 35.57
N GLN A 586 23.94 -7.26 35.46
CA GLN A 586 23.44 -7.72 34.17
C GLN A 586 22.96 -6.50 33.42
N GLY A 587 23.41 -6.36 32.17
CA GLY A 587 22.98 -5.30 31.29
C GLY A 587 21.50 -5.46 30.95
N ASP A 588 20.63 -5.24 31.93
CA ASP A 588 19.35 -4.57 31.77
C ASP A 588 19.65 -3.15 31.27
N GLN A 589 20.27 -3.02 30.09
CA GLN A 589 19.89 -1.93 29.23
C GLN A 589 18.48 -2.28 28.77
N GLN A 590 17.56 -1.93 29.68
CA GLN A 590 16.13 -2.16 29.62
C GLN A 590 15.67 -1.81 28.21
N VAL A 591 15.04 -2.77 27.55
CA VAL A 591 14.07 -2.45 26.50
C VAL A 591 13.25 -1.29 27.05
N SER A 592 13.33 -0.13 26.39
CA SER A 592 12.71 1.10 26.89
C SER A 592 11.28 0.80 27.30
N ALA A 593 10.95 1.03 28.58
CA ALA A 593 9.60 0.80 29.09
C ALA A 593 8.56 1.72 28.42
N ALA A 594 9.03 2.80 27.78
CA ALA A 594 8.23 3.89 27.28
C ALA A 594 8.19 4.01 25.75
N GLY A 595 9.04 3.32 24.99
CA GLY A 595 9.10 3.46 23.53
C GLY A 595 9.63 2.24 22.79
N ALA A 596 9.37 2.17 21.48
CA ALA A 596 9.83 1.08 20.64
C ALA A 596 11.36 1.12 20.46
N THR A 597 11.99 -0.05 20.46
CA THR A 597 13.43 -0.19 20.21
C THR A 597 13.68 -0.97 18.93
N ASP A 598 14.75 -0.65 18.20
CA ASP A 598 15.17 -1.53 17.10
C ASP A 598 15.54 -2.92 17.63
N TYR A 599 15.03 -3.95 16.95
CA TYR A 599 15.13 -5.33 17.40
C TYR A 599 16.56 -5.88 17.41
N PHE A 600 17.34 -5.57 16.37
CA PHE A 600 18.71 -6.07 16.23
C PHE A 600 19.71 -5.23 17.03
N ALA A 601 19.44 -3.94 17.22
CA ALA A 601 20.14 -3.13 18.22
C ALA A 601 19.93 -3.72 19.63
N ALA A 602 18.68 -4.01 20.01
CA ALA A 602 18.36 -4.65 21.29
C ALA A 602 18.92 -6.08 21.40
N ALA A 603 19.23 -6.74 20.28
CA ALA A 603 19.87 -8.05 20.29
C ALA A 603 21.29 -7.99 20.88
N GLY A 604 22.01 -6.87 20.69
CA GLY A 604 23.32 -6.66 21.30
C GLY A 604 23.27 -6.84 22.82
N ALA A 605 22.29 -6.24 23.49
CA ALA A 605 22.09 -6.36 24.93
C ALA A 605 21.73 -7.80 25.33
N ARG A 606 20.88 -8.50 24.57
CA ARG A 606 20.54 -9.92 24.83
C ARG A 606 21.74 -10.87 24.73
N LEU A 607 22.74 -10.48 23.94
CA LEU A 607 23.97 -11.23 23.73
C LEU A 607 25.06 -10.89 24.75
N ASP A 608 24.91 -9.80 25.52
CA ASP A 608 25.87 -9.44 26.55
C ASP A 608 25.88 -10.46 27.69
N GLY A 609 27.04 -10.58 28.31
CA GLY A 609 27.28 -11.53 29.39
C GLY A 609 28.50 -11.12 30.20
N SER A 610 28.42 -11.38 31.50
CA SER A 610 29.48 -11.19 32.49
C SER A 610 30.60 -12.25 32.39
N ARG A 611 30.38 -13.31 31.57
CA ARG A 611 31.29 -14.43 31.28
C ARG A 611 31.17 -14.87 29.82
N THR A 612 32.13 -15.68 29.36
CA THR A 612 32.04 -16.43 28.10
C THR A 612 30.83 -17.36 28.12
N ARG A 613 30.07 -17.39 27.01
CA ARG A 613 28.84 -18.18 26.86
C ARG A 613 29.03 -19.36 25.90
N LEU A 614 28.42 -20.50 26.24
CA LEU A 614 28.49 -21.73 25.45
C LEU A 614 27.43 -21.75 24.35
N VAL A 615 27.85 -21.99 23.11
CA VAL A 615 26.98 -22.09 21.93
C VAL A 615 26.98 -23.50 21.36
N GLY A 616 25.82 -24.14 21.23
CA GLY A 616 25.72 -25.41 20.51
C GLY A 616 25.37 -25.20 19.04
N ILE A 617 26.12 -25.83 18.14
CA ILE A 617 25.94 -25.69 16.69
C ILE A 617 25.22 -26.92 16.16
N PHE A 618 24.11 -26.66 15.47
CA PHE A 618 23.25 -27.66 14.84
C PHE A 618 23.11 -27.34 13.34
N GLN A 619 22.85 -28.37 12.56
CA GLN A 619 22.63 -28.35 11.13
C GLN A 619 21.64 -29.48 10.79
N ASN A 620 20.37 -29.11 10.64
CA ASN A 620 19.28 -29.99 10.22
C ASN A 620 18.95 -31.15 11.18
N GLN A 621 19.37 -31.11 12.44
CA GLN A 621 18.84 -32.02 13.46
C GLN A 621 17.39 -31.66 13.82
N PRO A 622 16.56 -32.64 14.22
CA PRO A 622 15.20 -32.37 14.70
C PRO A 622 15.17 -31.42 15.89
N LEU A 623 14.16 -30.55 15.97
CA LEU A 623 13.99 -29.60 17.08
C LEU A 623 13.99 -30.30 18.45
N SER A 624 13.44 -31.50 18.56
CA SER A 624 13.46 -32.29 19.80
C SER A 624 14.89 -32.57 20.29
N GLU A 625 15.79 -32.92 19.38
CA GLU A 625 17.20 -33.16 19.69
C GLU A 625 17.92 -31.85 20.07
N VAL A 626 17.61 -30.75 19.36
CA VAL A 626 18.14 -29.42 19.69
C VAL A 626 17.78 -29.03 21.12
N LEU A 627 16.51 -29.18 21.50
CA LEU A 627 16.01 -28.86 22.84
C LEU A 627 16.57 -29.80 23.92
N GLU A 628 16.71 -31.09 23.61
CA GLU A 628 17.35 -32.06 24.50
C GLU A 628 18.80 -31.67 24.78
N LYS A 629 19.60 -31.43 23.73
CA LYS A 629 21.01 -31.08 23.85
C LYS A 629 21.23 -29.70 24.47
N GLN A 630 20.32 -28.75 24.21
CA GLN A 630 20.31 -27.44 24.89
C GLN A 630 20.23 -27.61 26.41
N ARG A 631 19.31 -28.44 26.91
CA ARG A 631 19.19 -28.72 28.35
C ARG A 631 20.36 -29.56 28.87
N LEU A 632 20.71 -30.63 28.17
CA LEU A 632 21.73 -31.59 28.61
C LEU A 632 23.10 -30.92 28.80
N TYR A 633 23.49 -30.05 27.88
CA TYR A 633 24.78 -29.37 27.92
C TYR A 633 24.72 -27.96 28.52
N ASN A 634 23.56 -27.54 29.05
CA ASN A 634 23.30 -26.20 29.57
C ASN A 634 23.77 -25.11 28.57
N LEU A 635 23.35 -25.21 27.32
CA LEU A 635 23.78 -24.26 26.29
C LEU A 635 23.18 -22.87 26.57
N ASP A 636 24.03 -21.85 26.58
CA ASP A 636 23.62 -20.45 26.75
C ASP A 636 23.01 -19.87 25.47
N LEU A 637 23.41 -20.40 24.30
CA LEU A 637 22.90 -20.04 22.98
C LEU A 637 22.84 -21.27 22.06
N VAL A 638 22.00 -21.20 21.04
CA VAL A 638 21.94 -22.18 19.95
C VAL A 638 22.28 -21.51 18.63
N GLN A 639 23.09 -22.18 17.81
CA GLN A 639 23.36 -21.78 16.43
C GLN A 639 22.71 -22.77 15.45
N LEU A 640 21.80 -22.28 14.62
CA LEU A 640 21.18 -23.03 13.52
C LEU A 640 21.94 -22.74 12.21
N HIS A 641 22.60 -23.76 11.68
CA HIS A 641 23.56 -23.66 10.58
C HIS A 641 23.07 -24.32 9.27
N GLY A 642 21.91 -24.98 9.28
CA GLY A 642 21.35 -25.68 8.14
C GLY A 642 20.25 -24.91 7.42
N ASP A 643 19.24 -25.65 6.99
CA ASP A 643 18.00 -25.20 6.36
C ASP A 643 16.82 -25.30 7.35
N GLU A 644 17.11 -25.21 8.66
CA GLU A 644 16.08 -25.31 9.68
C GLU A 644 15.02 -24.20 9.51
N PRO A 645 13.73 -24.52 9.71
CA PRO A 645 12.66 -23.53 9.73
C PRO A 645 12.95 -22.42 10.74
N ILE A 646 12.78 -21.16 10.32
CA ILE A 646 13.17 -20.01 11.15
C ILE A 646 12.26 -19.86 12.39
N GLU A 647 11.04 -20.37 12.31
CA GLU A 647 10.03 -20.38 13.37
C GLU A 647 10.52 -21.16 14.60
N TRP A 648 11.36 -22.17 14.40
CA TRP A 648 11.94 -22.96 15.50
C TRP A 648 12.75 -22.10 16.46
N ALA A 649 13.33 -21.01 15.98
CA ALA A 649 14.12 -20.12 16.81
C ALA A 649 13.27 -19.48 17.94
N LYS A 650 11.95 -19.34 17.76
CA LYS A 650 11.03 -18.88 18.82
C LYS A 650 10.74 -19.94 19.89
N LEU A 651 10.97 -21.22 19.59
CA LEU A 651 10.71 -22.36 20.47
C LEU A 651 11.93 -22.76 21.31
N ILE A 652 13.12 -22.25 20.96
CA ILE A 652 14.36 -22.51 21.68
C ILE A 652 14.44 -21.53 22.86
N PRO A 653 14.63 -22.02 24.12
CA PRO A 653 14.51 -21.19 25.32
C PRO A 653 15.73 -20.28 25.58
N VAL A 654 16.63 -20.16 24.61
CA VAL A 654 17.87 -19.37 24.68
C VAL A 654 18.08 -18.61 23.37
N PRO A 655 18.87 -17.52 23.37
CA PRO A 655 19.15 -16.76 22.15
C PRO A 655 19.65 -17.64 21.00
N VAL A 656 19.12 -17.39 19.81
CA VAL A 656 19.43 -18.16 18.60
C VAL A 656 20.26 -17.32 17.62
N ILE A 657 21.42 -17.85 17.24
CA ILE A 657 22.22 -17.37 16.11
C ILE A 657 21.77 -18.15 14.88
N ARG A 658 21.33 -17.47 13.82
CA ARG A 658 20.95 -18.13 12.56
C ARG A 658 21.99 -17.85 11.50
N CYS A 659 22.59 -18.90 10.94
CA CYS A 659 23.53 -18.77 9.82
C CYS A 659 22.78 -18.46 8.52
N PHE A 660 23.31 -17.54 7.72
CA PHE A 660 22.78 -17.16 6.42
C PHE A 660 23.93 -16.97 5.42
N LYS A 661 23.64 -17.22 4.15
CA LYS A 661 24.44 -16.66 3.05
C LYS A 661 24.07 -15.18 2.87
N PRO A 662 25.00 -14.29 2.50
CA PRO A 662 24.67 -12.91 2.13
C PRO A 662 23.54 -12.86 1.09
N GLY A 663 22.47 -12.12 1.41
CA GLY A 663 21.28 -12.00 0.54
C GLY A 663 20.26 -13.13 0.64
N GLN A 664 20.46 -14.13 1.51
CA GLN A 664 19.47 -15.17 1.77
C GLN A 664 18.17 -14.58 2.34
N VAL A 665 17.03 -15.06 1.84
CA VAL A 665 15.71 -14.68 2.34
C VAL A 665 15.60 -15.03 3.82
N GLY A 666 15.00 -14.12 4.60
CA GLY A 666 14.83 -14.31 6.04
C GLY A 666 15.91 -13.66 6.92
N LEU A 667 17.01 -13.16 6.32
CA LEU A 667 18.12 -12.51 7.04
C LEU A 667 17.66 -11.39 8.00
N GLY A 668 16.69 -10.57 7.56
CA GLY A 668 16.15 -9.45 8.34
C GLY A 668 14.90 -9.77 9.15
N LEU A 669 14.47 -11.03 9.27
CA LEU A 669 13.24 -11.37 9.99
C LEU A 669 13.43 -11.17 11.51
N ARG A 670 12.82 -10.10 12.02
CA ARG A 670 12.84 -9.72 13.43
C ARG A 670 11.91 -10.59 14.25
N GLY A 671 12.23 -10.79 15.53
CA GLY A 671 11.45 -11.63 16.45
C GLY A 671 11.60 -13.14 16.27
N TYR A 672 12.41 -13.60 15.31
CA TYR A 672 12.67 -15.04 15.11
C TYR A 672 14.02 -15.46 15.66
N HIS A 673 15.11 -14.87 15.14
CA HIS A 673 16.47 -15.15 15.60
C HIS A 673 17.04 -13.92 16.31
N THR A 674 18.01 -14.12 17.20
CA THR A 674 18.63 -13.01 17.95
C THR A 674 19.58 -12.22 17.07
N VAL A 675 20.48 -12.91 16.36
CA VAL A 675 21.43 -12.28 15.44
C VAL A 675 21.68 -13.19 14.22
N PRO A 676 21.70 -12.64 13.00
CA PRO A 676 22.14 -13.37 11.83
C PRO A 676 23.67 -13.47 11.78
N LEU A 677 24.18 -14.65 11.46
CA LEU A 677 25.59 -14.90 11.17
C LEU A 677 25.76 -15.05 9.66
N LEU A 678 26.52 -14.16 9.03
CA LEU A 678 26.82 -14.24 7.60
C LEU A 678 28.06 -15.10 7.38
N ASP A 679 27.89 -16.24 6.70
CA ASP A 679 28.97 -17.17 6.35
C ASP A 679 29.11 -17.27 4.82
N SER A 680 30.31 -17.61 4.34
CA SER A 680 30.63 -17.70 2.91
C SER A 680 29.92 -18.88 2.22
N GLY A 681 29.43 -19.86 2.99
CA GLY A 681 28.63 -20.99 2.51
C GLY A 681 29.37 -21.96 1.57
N ALA A 682 30.63 -21.69 1.25
CA ALA A 682 31.55 -22.59 0.59
C ALA A 682 32.45 -23.20 1.68
N GLY A 683 32.76 -24.50 1.57
CA GLY A 683 33.51 -25.26 2.58
C GLY A 683 34.78 -24.58 3.14
N SER A 684 35.31 -25.18 4.22
CA SER A 684 36.37 -24.62 5.08
C SER A 684 37.42 -23.76 4.37
N GLY A 685 37.51 -22.49 4.77
CA GLY A 685 38.61 -21.59 4.43
C GLY A 685 38.32 -20.51 3.39
N LYS A 686 37.16 -20.52 2.71
CA LYS A 686 36.81 -19.42 1.79
C LYS A 686 36.38 -18.17 2.56
N LEU A 687 37.04 -17.05 2.27
CA LEU A 687 36.71 -15.75 2.84
C LEU A 687 35.31 -15.29 2.40
N LEU A 688 34.53 -14.77 3.34
CA LEU A 688 33.25 -14.11 3.09
C LEU A 688 33.40 -12.94 2.12
N ASP A 689 32.49 -12.84 1.15
CA ASP A 689 32.45 -11.71 0.22
C ASP A 689 31.89 -10.46 0.92
N VAL A 690 32.79 -9.55 1.29
CA VAL A 690 32.47 -8.28 1.95
C VAL A 690 31.53 -7.41 1.11
N SER A 691 31.59 -7.49 -0.22
CA SER A 691 30.72 -6.68 -1.08
C SER A 691 29.25 -7.09 -0.95
N SER A 692 28.99 -8.39 -0.87
CA SER A 692 27.64 -8.92 -0.62
C SER A 692 27.14 -8.60 0.81
N VAL A 693 28.03 -8.58 1.81
CA VAL A 693 27.69 -8.13 3.17
C VAL A 693 27.29 -6.66 3.17
N LYS A 694 28.07 -5.81 2.48
CA LYS A 694 27.80 -4.38 2.34
C LYS A 694 26.41 -4.14 1.72
N ALA A 695 26.12 -4.83 0.62
CA ALA A 695 24.82 -4.75 -0.04
C ALA A 695 23.65 -5.17 0.88
N ALA A 696 23.84 -6.18 1.73
CA ALA A 696 22.82 -6.59 2.70
C ALA A 696 22.57 -5.53 3.79
N LEU A 697 23.64 -4.93 4.33
CA LEU A 697 23.57 -3.89 5.35
C LEU A 697 23.05 -2.54 4.80
N GLU A 698 23.26 -2.25 3.51
CA GLU A 698 22.71 -1.05 2.86
C GLU A 698 21.21 -1.15 2.61
N ARG A 699 20.70 -2.34 2.28
CA ARG A 699 19.26 -2.57 2.09
C ARG A 699 18.43 -2.41 3.36
N ASP A 700 19.03 -2.71 4.51
CA ASP A 700 18.35 -2.67 5.80
C ASP A 700 19.19 -1.86 6.82
N PRO A 701 18.81 -0.59 7.10
CA PRO A 701 19.59 0.30 7.96
C PRO A 701 19.76 -0.21 9.39
N ASP A 702 18.86 -1.07 9.83
CA ASP A 702 18.82 -1.56 11.21
C ASP A 702 19.36 -2.99 11.35
N LEU A 703 19.69 -3.64 10.23
CA LEU A 703 20.33 -4.95 10.28
C LEU A 703 21.66 -4.87 11.04
N ARG A 704 21.87 -5.83 11.92
CA ARG A 704 23.12 -6.05 12.65
C ARG A 704 23.48 -7.52 12.52
N VAL A 705 24.76 -7.83 12.30
CA VAL A 705 25.20 -9.17 11.89
C VAL A 705 26.43 -9.63 12.66
N PHE A 706 26.65 -10.94 12.70
CA PHE A 706 27.97 -11.52 12.92
C PHE A 706 28.60 -11.86 11.56
N LEU A 707 29.93 -11.81 11.48
CA LEU A 707 30.68 -12.27 10.31
C LEU A 707 31.38 -13.59 10.60
N ALA A 708 31.28 -14.54 9.68
CA ALA A 708 31.97 -15.83 9.69
C ALA A 708 32.56 -16.11 8.30
N GLY A 709 33.18 -17.27 8.11
CA GLY A 709 33.66 -17.73 6.80
C GLY A 709 35.06 -17.24 6.43
N GLY A 710 36.05 -18.11 6.62
CA GLY A 710 37.45 -17.86 6.21
C GLY A 710 38.20 -16.83 7.06
N LEU A 711 37.62 -16.36 8.17
CA LEU A 711 38.29 -15.44 9.09
C LEU A 711 39.46 -16.12 9.82
N ASN A 712 40.53 -15.36 10.08
CA ASN A 712 41.73 -15.76 10.80
C ASN A 712 42.40 -14.54 11.47
N PRO A 713 43.43 -14.72 12.32
CA PRO A 713 44.10 -13.59 12.98
C PRO A 713 44.64 -12.53 12.01
N GLU A 714 44.98 -12.94 10.79
CA GLU A 714 45.63 -12.08 9.79
C GLU A 714 44.63 -11.21 9.01
N ASN A 715 43.37 -11.63 8.84
CA ASN A 715 42.39 -10.96 7.95
C ASN A 715 41.16 -10.37 8.66
N VAL A 716 40.92 -10.68 9.94
CA VAL A 716 39.68 -10.27 10.64
C VAL A 716 39.51 -8.75 10.70
N ALA A 717 40.60 -8.02 10.92
CA ALA A 717 40.59 -6.56 10.95
C ALA A 717 40.27 -5.96 9.58
N GLU A 718 40.87 -6.49 8.52
CA GLU A 718 40.60 -6.06 7.15
C GLU A 718 39.14 -6.30 6.76
N ALA A 719 38.60 -7.49 7.06
CA ALA A 719 37.23 -7.85 6.72
C ALA A 719 36.19 -6.91 7.36
N VAL A 720 36.38 -6.52 8.63
CA VAL A 720 35.48 -5.58 9.32
C VAL A 720 35.70 -4.15 8.83
N ASN A 721 36.95 -3.72 8.68
CA ASN A 721 37.28 -2.35 8.26
C ASN A 721 36.86 -2.06 6.81
N ALA A 722 36.86 -3.07 5.94
CA ALA A 722 36.41 -2.95 4.55
C ALA A 722 34.91 -2.58 4.42
N LEU A 723 34.11 -2.74 5.48
CA LEU A 723 32.72 -2.27 5.53
C LEU A 723 32.59 -0.75 5.75
N GLY A 724 33.67 -0.05 6.07
CA GLY A 724 33.66 1.39 6.35
C GLY A 724 32.72 1.75 7.51
N SER A 725 31.86 2.75 7.32
CA SER A 725 30.89 3.20 8.33
C SER A 725 29.89 2.11 8.75
N LEU A 726 29.63 1.13 7.89
CA LEU A 726 28.74 0.00 8.18
C LEU A 726 29.38 -1.03 9.11
N GLY A 727 30.71 -0.98 9.32
CA GLY A 727 31.40 -1.85 10.27
C GLY A 727 30.84 -1.72 11.70
N SER A 728 30.28 -0.57 12.07
CA SER A 728 29.53 -0.35 13.33
C SER A 728 28.36 -1.32 13.53
N ARG A 729 27.84 -1.90 12.44
CA ARG A 729 26.71 -2.85 12.44
C ARG A 729 27.13 -4.32 12.59
N VAL A 730 28.43 -4.60 12.61
CA VAL A 730 28.96 -5.92 12.92
C VAL A 730 29.03 -6.08 14.44
N LEU A 731 28.16 -6.90 15.01
CA LEU A 731 28.11 -7.14 16.46
C LEU A 731 29.19 -8.10 16.95
N GLY A 732 29.70 -8.96 16.06
CA GLY A 732 30.73 -9.92 16.39
C GLY A 732 31.32 -10.65 15.18
N VAL A 733 32.40 -11.37 15.44
CA VAL A 733 33.12 -12.20 14.46
C VAL A 733 33.23 -13.64 14.98
N ASP A 734 33.10 -14.60 14.07
CA ASP A 734 33.14 -16.03 14.33
C ASP A 734 34.29 -16.67 13.56
N VAL A 735 35.14 -17.44 14.25
CA VAL A 735 36.21 -18.20 13.61
C VAL A 735 36.09 -19.69 13.92
N SER A 736 36.35 -20.52 12.91
CA SER A 736 36.51 -21.96 13.08
C SER A 736 37.86 -22.45 12.55
N SER A 737 37.99 -22.74 11.25
CA SER A 737 39.24 -23.26 10.67
C SER A 737 40.43 -22.30 10.74
N GLY A 738 40.21 -20.99 10.84
CA GLY A 738 41.29 -20.00 10.84
C GLY A 738 42.19 -20.02 12.07
N VAL A 739 41.77 -20.71 13.14
CA VAL A 739 42.57 -20.92 14.37
C VAL A 739 43.10 -22.35 14.49
N GLU A 740 43.06 -23.12 13.40
CA GLU A 740 43.57 -24.49 13.36
C GLU A 740 44.97 -24.56 12.71
N GLU A 741 45.81 -25.44 13.22
CA GLU A 741 47.09 -25.88 12.62
C GLU A 741 47.04 -27.40 12.50
N GLY A 742 47.32 -27.93 11.30
CA GLY A 742 47.24 -29.38 11.05
C GLY A 742 45.86 -29.99 11.37
N GLY A 743 44.77 -29.21 11.25
CA GLY A 743 43.41 -29.66 11.56
C GLY A 743 43.07 -29.75 13.05
N LYS A 744 43.93 -29.25 13.94
CA LYS A 744 43.70 -29.13 15.39
C LYS A 744 43.69 -27.66 15.80
N GLN A 745 42.93 -27.29 16.81
CA GLN A 745 42.94 -25.91 17.33
C GLN A 745 44.32 -25.57 17.90
N SER A 746 44.87 -24.42 17.51
CA SER A 746 46.12 -23.87 18.03
C SER A 746 45.78 -22.79 19.08
N MET A 747 46.23 -22.99 20.32
CA MET A 747 45.97 -22.03 21.42
C MET A 747 46.54 -20.66 21.09
N ALA A 748 47.74 -20.62 20.50
CA ALA A 748 48.37 -19.39 20.04
C ALA A 748 47.54 -18.66 18.98
N ARG A 749 46.94 -19.40 18.03
CA ARG A 749 46.06 -18.79 17.02
C ARG A 749 44.72 -18.34 17.58
N ILE A 750 44.17 -19.05 18.57
CA ILE A 750 42.97 -18.59 19.32
C ILE A 750 43.28 -17.24 19.97
N SER A 751 44.37 -17.13 20.73
CA SER A 751 44.79 -15.88 21.38
C SER A 751 45.03 -14.77 20.37
N ALA A 752 45.71 -15.07 19.26
CA ALA A 752 45.98 -14.11 18.20
C ALA A 752 44.69 -13.59 17.55
N PHE A 753 43.72 -14.47 17.28
CA PHE A 753 42.43 -14.08 16.70
C PHE A 753 41.64 -13.18 17.63
N ILE A 754 41.52 -13.56 18.91
CA ILE A 754 40.76 -12.79 19.90
C ILE A 754 41.39 -11.41 20.09
N LYS A 755 42.73 -11.35 20.19
CA LYS A 755 43.46 -10.09 20.27
C LYS A 755 43.25 -9.22 19.03
N ALA A 756 43.35 -9.79 17.83
CA ALA A 756 43.15 -9.06 16.58
C ALA A 756 41.72 -8.49 16.49
N ALA A 757 40.70 -9.32 16.73
CA ALA A 757 39.31 -8.91 16.68
C ALA A 757 38.97 -7.82 17.73
N LYS A 758 39.41 -7.98 18.97
CA LYS A 758 39.18 -7.00 20.05
C LYS A 758 39.97 -5.71 19.89
N SER A 759 40.99 -5.67 19.01
CA SER A 759 41.75 -4.45 18.74
C SER A 759 41.10 -3.53 17.70
N ILE A 760 40.05 -3.99 17.01
CA ILE A 760 39.34 -3.20 15.99
C ILE A 760 38.59 -2.03 16.62
N ARG A 761 37.91 -2.26 17.75
CA ARG A 761 37.24 -1.25 18.57
C ARG A 761 36.83 -1.78 19.95
#